data_AF-A0A8T3ZWE3-F1
#
_entry.id   AF-A0A8T3ZWE3-F1
#
_cell.length_a   1.000
_cell.length_b   1.000
_cell.length_c   1.000
_cell.angle_alpha   90.00
_cell.angle_beta   90.00
_cell.angle_gamma   90.00
#
_symmetry.space_group_name_H-M   'P 1'
#
loop_
_entity.id
_entity.type
_entity.pdbx_description
1 polymer ?
#
loop_
_entity_poly.entity_id
_entity_poly.type
_entity_poly.pdbx_seq_one_letter_code
_entity_poly.pdbx_strand_id
1 'polypeptide(L)'
;MKGLMQNNWKWYVGGAIAALGLSVFLPPAGLLIGMVVSFFACGLIALRALGLELDPLEEAVVAAVLSVLVSTQAVYWLSSALGYSQSVIALALISCCVPMAFGKGGRLRPDWMPRWMKGISRHKLALAGGLLIFAAFLISFSGNAFVERNGSIVVGGWNWSDLFVHLPIVTAINSGAAGFPPQVPFAAGNALDYHWFSDLHTAFLAKLGGLFPNGIIWLENAFYAALFFLAVYALAFAVLKNPKAALLAAILVFLAGGLGFTKFLGDVSAGKGSPLGLLTANAYDNDWGFFQIPSLIGGYLIVQRPMMAGLAAIAAASLLFILAIQHWRENAPRQGVDARGMKLLLAGWAVVGLSAPFQYYAFITAAFLGAIAIAWLCLNGRITVRGALVSMLPAAVAVPFVLVALALSASANSIKFFPGWLAPSHGALSFLWFYAANLGPVFWLAISALAVAAFGTWRPKRRERSSVEDSASPTHLLGMGRAEIGFLACWLSFGLVLPNLLSFSGLAWDMTKFFALAAIPAGILAAALVSAFVKNRAVWIFIIIFCGATGALIFYWNSASAWVALSPAEVSAGNWVGQYAPVKSVFVTSYSIHSPVDSIGGRRRTAGYVGWFASHLIADSGRAERIRSVYCAPDSREAYESAVQLGATHVYLGANERNDYPCAMQSLRDADLFRKAYEQDGVEIFQLQTQGNGKTANGLGSQPQSQAQNNGNGTSGLESPPQLQGQDRASAPGNLESSPAFLSGNVFLSSPPTPASMGRFLLSAFFALFLPGYLLAMARRREKDLLSPLGGKFGGVGESVSAVFESLIISLCLFGLAAVGLVFTIGLSPPSILIAVALLNIASWFLWRESLQ
;
A
#
# COMPACT_ATOMS: atom_id res chain seq x y z
N MET A 1 31.05 -32.54 6.64
CA MET A 1 30.02 -31.54 6.23
C MET A 1 29.17 -30.99 7.38
N LYS A 2 28.48 -31.80 8.22
CA LYS A 2 27.67 -31.29 9.36
C LYS A 2 28.45 -30.42 10.36
N GLY A 3 29.69 -30.81 10.71
CA GLY A 3 30.57 -30.02 11.59
C GLY A 3 31.09 -28.72 10.97
N LEU A 4 31.29 -28.69 9.64
CA LEU A 4 31.68 -27.48 8.90
C LEU A 4 30.54 -26.45 8.87
N MET A 5 29.28 -26.86 8.77
CA MET A 5 28.15 -25.91 8.79
C MET A 5 27.84 -25.36 10.19
N GLN A 6 28.15 -26.10 11.27
CA GLN A 6 27.81 -25.70 12.65
C GLN A 6 28.59 -24.47 13.15
N ASN A 7 29.83 -24.27 12.70
CA ASN A 7 30.67 -23.13 13.11
C ASN A 7 30.75 -22.00 12.06
N ASN A 8 30.21 -22.19 10.85
CA ASN A 8 30.41 -21.26 9.74
C ASN A 8 29.38 -20.14 9.59
N TRP A 9 28.27 -20.14 10.34
CA TRP A 9 27.30 -19.04 10.25
C TRP A 9 27.90 -17.69 10.64
N LYS A 10 28.83 -17.67 11.60
CA LYS A 10 29.59 -16.46 11.95
C LYS A 10 30.45 -15.95 10.78
N TRP A 11 30.99 -16.85 9.95
CA TRP A 11 31.73 -16.49 8.75
C TRP A 11 30.81 -15.92 7.67
N TYR A 12 29.59 -16.43 7.50
CA TYR A 12 28.62 -15.83 6.58
C TYR A 12 28.14 -14.45 7.04
N VAL A 13 27.86 -14.29 8.34
CA VAL A 13 27.50 -12.98 8.90
C VAL A 13 28.68 -12.01 8.83
N GLY A 14 29.89 -12.46 9.19
CA GLY A 14 31.11 -11.68 9.04
C GLY A 14 31.40 -11.29 7.59
N GLY A 15 31.16 -12.20 6.64
CA GLY A 15 31.27 -11.95 5.20
C GLY A 15 30.23 -10.95 4.70
N ALA A 16 28.98 -11.04 5.15
CA ALA A 16 27.94 -10.07 4.82
C ALA A 16 28.26 -8.69 5.40
N ILE A 17 28.73 -8.61 6.65
CA ILE A 17 29.18 -7.36 7.28
C ILE A 17 30.37 -6.77 6.53
N ALA A 18 31.38 -7.58 6.22
CA ALA A 18 32.55 -7.15 5.48
C ALA A 18 32.17 -6.64 4.08
N ALA A 19 31.28 -7.34 3.38
CA ALA A 19 30.88 -6.97 2.04
C ALA A 19 29.88 -5.80 2.01
N LEU A 20 29.06 -5.60 3.04
CA LEU A 20 28.35 -4.33 3.26
C LEU A 20 29.32 -3.18 3.57
N GLY A 21 30.38 -3.41 4.34
CA GLY A 21 31.43 -2.42 4.54
C GLY A 21 32.16 -2.07 3.23
N LEU A 22 32.44 -3.08 2.42
CA LEU A 22 33.05 -2.93 1.09
C LEU A 22 32.08 -2.37 0.05
N SER A 23 30.76 -2.35 0.31
CA SER A 23 29.77 -1.79 -0.62
C SER A 23 30.05 -0.34 -0.97
N VAL A 24 30.68 0.41 -0.05
CA VAL A 24 31.16 1.77 -0.25
C VAL A 24 32.15 1.85 -1.44
N PHE A 25 32.90 0.77 -1.69
CA PHE A 25 33.90 0.68 -2.74
C PHE A 25 33.46 -0.22 -3.92
N LEU A 26 32.47 -1.11 -3.72
CA LEU A 26 31.98 -2.07 -4.71
C LEU A 26 30.43 -2.06 -4.78
N PRO A 27 29.83 -1.09 -5.50
CA PRO A 27 28.38 -0.92 -5.54
C PRO A 27 27.58 -2.17 -5.98
N PRO A 28 28.00 -2.96 -7.00
CA PRO A 28 27.25 -4.17 -7.38
C PRO A 28 27.18 -5.23 -6.29
N ALA A 29 28.28 -5.44 -5.56
CA ALA A 29 28.30 -6.36 -4.41
C ALA A 29 27.43 -5.81 -3.27
N GLY A 30 27.52 -4.50 -3.03
CA GLY A 30 26.68 -3.77 -2.10
C GLY A 30 25.20 -3.93 -2.34
N LEU A 31 24.78 -3.83 -3.60
CA LEU A 31 23.40 -4.02 -4.02
C LEU A 31 22.90 -5.43 -3.72
N LEU A 32 23.63 -6.46 -4.18
CA LEU A 32 23.23 -7.86 -4.01
C LEU A 32 23.07 -8.23 -2.52
N ILE A 33 24.03 -7.82 -1.70
CA ILE A 33 23.98 -8.11 -0.25
C ILE A 33 22.93 -7.24 0.43
N GLY A 34 22.83 -5.96 0.04
CA GLY A 34 21.80 -5.05 0.50
C GLY A 34 20.40 -5.64 0.28
N MET A 35 20.14 -6.17 -0.91
CA MET A 35 18.89 -6.86 -1.25
C MET A 35 18.66 -8.10 -0.39
N VAL A 36 19.64 -8.99 -0.23
CA VAL A 36 19.48 -10.19 0.62
C VAL A 36 19.16 -9.80 2.07
N VAL A 37 19.82 -8.77 2.59
CA VAL A 37 19.63 -8.29 3.96
C VAL A 37 18.27 -7.62 4.13
N SER A 38 17.93 -6.68 3.24
CA SER A 38 16.71 -5.88 3.32
C SER A 38 15.45 -6.64 2.92
N PHE A 39 15.53 -7.63 2.03
CA PHE A 39 14.36 -8.44 1.65
C PHE A 39 14.15 -9.70 2.50
N PHE A 40 15.17 -10.23 3.20
CA PHE A 40 15.01 -11.52 3.90
C PHE A 40 15.70 -11.63 5.25
N ALA A 41 16.92 -11.10 5.40
CA ALA A 41 17.70 -11.39 6.61
C ALA A 41 17.13 -10.67 7.84
N CYS A 42 16.92 -9.35 7.80
CA CYS A 42 16.54 -8.55 8.97
C CYS A 42 15.31 -9.11 9.72
N GLY A 43 14.28 -9.49 8.98
CA GLY A 43 13.05 -10.05 9.55
C GLY A 43 13.22 -11.49 10.03
N LEU A 44 14.00 -12.32 9.33
CA LEU A 44 14.33 -13.67 9.81
C LEU A 44 15.04 -13.58 11.17
N ILE A 45 15.97 -12.64 11.31
CA ILE A 45 16.70 -12.38 12.56
C ILE A 45 15.75 -11.96 13.67
N ALA A 46 14.82 -11.05 13.38
CA ALA A 46 13.82 -10.61 14.35
C ALA A 46 12.95 -11.78 14.84
N LEU A 47 12.46 -12.64 13.92
CA LEU A 47 11.68 -13.82 14.28
C LEU A 47 12.47 -14.82 15.14
N ARG A 48 13.75 -15.04 14.81
CA ARG A 48 14.65 -15.92 15.58
C ARG A 48 15.01 -15.34 16.95
N ALA A 49 15.18 -14.02 17.06
CA ALA A 49 15.37 -13.34 18.33
C ALA A 49 14.15 -13.50 19.26
N LEU A 50 12.93 -13.50 18.69
CA LEU A 50 11.71 -13.84 19.42
C LEU A 50 11.60 -15.34 19.75
N GLY A 51 12.39 -16.20 19.09
CA GLY A 51 12.29 -17.65 19.21
C GLY A 51 10.94 -18.17 18.71
N LEU A 52 10.42 -17.58 17.64
CA LEU A 52 9.22 -18.04 16.96
C LEU A 52 9.57 -19.18 16.00
N GLU A 53 8.85 -20.29 16.14
CA GLU A 53 8.89 -21.42 15.21
C GLU A 53 7.54 -21.41 14.45
N LEU A 54 7.62 -21.08 13.16
CA LEU A 54 6.51 -21.02 12.21
C LEU A 54 6.66 -22.13 11.15
N ASP A 55 5.61 -22.39 10.37
CA ASP A 55 5.80 -23.19 9.16
C ASP A 55 6.82 -22.51 8.23
N PRO A 56 7.67 -23.25 7.48
CA PRO A 56 8.68 -22.65 6.61
C PRO A 56 8.19 -21.57 5.65
N LEU A 57 6.98 -21.71 5.08
CA LEU A 57 6.44 -20.66 4.20
C LEU A 57 5.96 -19.44 5.01
N GLU A 58 5.25 -19.67 6.12
CA GLU A 58 4.83 -18.60 7.04
C GLU A 58 6.03 -17.80 7.53
N GLU A 59 7.10 -18.48 7.91
CA GLU A 59 8.37 -17.87 8.32
C GLU A 59 8.99 -17.05 7.20
N ALA A 60 9.06 -17.59 5.97
CA ALA A 60 9.64 -16.90 4.83
C ALA A 60 8.87 -15.60 4.50
N VAL A 61 7.54 -15.66 4.49
CA VAL A 61 6.69 -14.50 4.23
C VAL A 61 6.84 -13.45 5.32
N VAL A 62 6.70 -13.83 6.59
CA VAL A 62 6.76 -12.88 7.71
C VAL A 62 8.17 -12.30 7.82
N ALA A 63 9.22 -13.11 7.60
CA ALA A 63 10.58 -12.65 7.54
C ALA A 63 10.78 -11.65 6.40
N ALA A 64 10.23 -11.90 5.21
CA ALA A 64 10.37 -11.00 4.09
C ALA A 64 9.71 -9.64 4.34
N VAL A 65 8.47 -9.64 4.85
CA VAL A 65 7.76 -8.42 5.26
C VAL A 65 8.54 -7.67 6.33
N LEU A 66 8.93 -8.33 7.43
CA LEU A 66 9.67 -7.69 8.50
C LEU A 66 11.03 -7.18 8.04
N SER A 67 11.68 -7.82 7.07
CA SER A 67 12.97 -7.36 6.58
C SER A 67 12.88 -6.00 5.92
N VAL A 68 11.90 -5.81 5.04
CA VAL A 68 11.64 -4.53 4.37
C VAL A 68 11.30 -3.47 5.41
N LEU A 69 10.38 -3.78 6.32
CA LEU A 69 9.92 -2.84 7.35
C LEU A 69 11.07 -2.41 8.30
N VAL A 70 11.84 -3.36 8.82
CA VAL A 70 12.92 -3.10 9.79
C VAL A 70 14.11 -2.41 9.14
N SER A 71 14.55 -2.88 7.96
CA SER A 71 15.71 -2.28 7.27
C SER A 71 15.45 -0.83 6.88
N THR A 72 14.26 -0.52 6.36
CA THR A 72 13.87 0.84 5.99
C THR A 72 13.82 1.76 7.20
N GLN A 73 13.23 1.30 8.32
CA GLN A 73 13.22 2.06 9.58
C GLN A 73 14.64 2.30 10.10
N ALA A 74 15.52 1.30 10.05
CA ALA A 74 16.91 1.46 10.46
C ALA A 74 17.63 2.52 9.59
N VAL A 75 17.45 2.46 8.27
CA VAL A 75 18.02 3.46 7.35
C VAL A 75 17.44 4.85 7.63
N TYR A 76 16.13 4.97 7.87
CA TYR A 76 15.48 6.24 8.18
C TYR A 76 16.04 6.87 9.45
N TRP A 77 16.08 6.14 10.56
CA TRP A 77 16.52 6.69 11.84
C TRP A 77 18.00 7.06 11.83
N LEU A 78 18.86 6.21 11.25
CA LEU A 78 20.29 6.53 11.13
C LEU A 78 20.54 7.69 10.16
N SER A 79 19.83 7.76 9.03
CA SER A 79 19.97 8.86 8.06
C SER A 79 19.45 10.19 8.62
N SER A 80 18.42 10.15 9.49
CA SER A 80 17.94 11.33 10.19
C SER A 80 18.97 11.88 11.18
N ALA A 81 19.77 10.99 11.80
CA ALA A 81 20.79 11.37 12.78
C ALA A 81 22.13 11.77 12.14
N LEU A 82 22.56 11.06 11.10
CA LEU A 82 23.92 11.15 10.54
C LEU A 82 23.96 11.72 9.12
N GLY A 83 22.80 11.99 8.52
CA GLY A 83 22.66 12.35 7.11
C GLY A 83 22.51 11.13 6.19
N TYR A 84 21.76 11.30 5.11
CA TYR A 84 21.55 10.26 4.11
C TYR A 84 22.79 10.07 3.22
N SER A 85 23.45 8.92 3.33
CA SER A 85 24.62 8.57 2.53
C SER A 85 24.76 7.06 2.38
N GLN A 86 25.55 6.61 1.40
CA GLN A 86 25.83 5.19 1.17
C GLN A 86 26.46 4.52 2.41
N SER A 87 27.37 5.21 3.09
CA SER A 87 28.01 4.71 4.32
C SER A 87 27.02 4.54 5.47
N VAL A 88 26.09 5.49 5.62
CA VAL A 88 25.04 5.42 6.66
C VAL A 88 24.04 4.31 6.36
N ILE A 89 23.69 4.10 5.09
CA ILE A 89 22.86 2.97 4.66
C ILE A 89 23.55 1.63 4.99
N ALA A 90 24.82 1.48 4.63
CA ALA A 90 25.59 0.28 4.93
C ALA A 90 25.66 0.02 6.45
N LEU A 91 25.93 1.07 7.24
CA LEU A 91 25.94 0.99 8.71
C LEU A 91 24.58 0.55 9.27
N ALA A 92 23.47 1.07 8.73
CA ALA A 92 22.13 0.66 9.14
C ALA A 92 21.89 -0.83 8.86
N LEU A 93 22.20 -1.33 7.67
CA LEU A 93 22.02 -2.74 7.32
C LEU A 93 22.95 -3.67 8.14
N ILE A 94 24.19 -3.23 8.40
CA ILE A 94 25.11 -3.94 9.29
C ILE A 94 24.52 -4.04 10.70
N SER A 95 23.96 -2.94 11.23
CA SER A 95 23.35 -2.90 12.57
C SER A 95 22.21 -3.92 12.71
N CYS A 96 21.42 -4.14 11.66
CA CYS A 96 20.39 -5.17 11.64
C CYS A 96 20.94 -6.60 11.68
N CYS A 97 22.20 -6.80 11.25
CA CYS A 97 22.87 -8.10 11.26
C CYS A 97 23.58 -8.41 12.59
N VAL A 98 23.91 -7.39 13.41
CA VAL A 98 24.62 -7.55 14.70
C VAL A 98 23.90 -8.51 15.67
N PRO A 99 22.56 -8.47 15.82
CA PRO A 99 21.86 -9.42 16.68
C PRO A 99 22.06 -10.88 16.28
N MET A 100 22.33 -11.20 15.00
CA MET A 100 22.73 -12.56 14.63
C MET A 100 24.04 -12.93 15.26
N ALA A 101 25.09 -12.11 15.05
CA ALA A 101 26.47 -12.41 15.41
C ALA A 101 26.64 -12.69 16.91
N PHE A 102 25.85 -12.04 17.76
CA PHE A 102 26.01 -12.06 19.21
C PHE A 102 24.79 -12.57 20.00
N GLY A 103 23.63 -12.73 19.36
CA GLY A 103 22.41 -13.17 20.04
C GLY A 103 22.42 -14.65 20.38
N LYS A 104 21.99 -15.00 21.61
CA LYS A 104 21.79 -16.41 22.03
C LYS A 104 20.81 -17.18 21.13
N GLY A 105 19.88 -16.48 20.48
CA GLY A 105 18.93 -17.01 19.50
C GLY A 105 19.44 -17.11 18.05
N GLY A 106 20.65 -16.62 17.75
CA GLY A 106 21.21 -16.59 16.38
C GLY A 106 21.79 -17.93 15.90
N ARG A 107 21.86 -18.96 16.75
CA ARG A 107 22.36 -20.28 16.35
C ARG A 107 21.30 -20.99 15.50
N LEU A 108 21.53 -21.03 14.18
CA LEU A 108 20.78 -21.91 13.29
C LEU A 108 20.96 -23.35 13.78
N ARG A 109 19.86 -24.02 14.12
CA ARG A 109 19.93 -25.44 14.49
C ARG A 109 20.47 -26.23 13.28
N PRO A 110 21.29 -27.26 13.47
CA PRO A 110 21.90 -28.00 12.35
C PRO A 110 20.87 -28.67 11.42
N ASP A 111 19.68 -28.92 11.95
CA ASP A 111 18.54 -29.53 11.27
C ASP A 111 17.58 -28.50 10.66
N TRP A 112 17.85 -27.20 10.75
CA TRP A 112 16.94 -26.16 10.25
C TRP A 112 16.74 -26.30 8.74
N MET A 113 17.83 -26.40 7.95
CA MET A 113 17.74 -26.38 6.49
C MET A 113 17.01 -27.62 5.96
N PRO A 114 17.30 -28.86 6.41
CA PRO A 114 16.50 -30.02 6.02
C PRO A 114 15.01 -29.92 6.41
N ARG A 115 14.71 -29.42 7.62
CA ARG A 115 13.31 -29.21 8.06
C ARG A 115 12.61 -28.16 7.20
N TRP A 116 13.30 -27.07 6.91
CA TRP A 116 12.79 -25.96 6.10
C TRP A 116 12.53 -26.40 4.66
N MET A 117 13.49 -27.07 4.01
CA MET A 117 13.31 -27.65 2.66
C MET A 117 12.17 -28.67 2.61
N LYS A 118 12.02 -29.50 3.65
CA LYS A 118 10.90 -30.46 3.71
C LYS A 118 9.56 -29.75 3.85
N GLY A 119 9.46 -28.73 4.70
CA GLY A 119 8.22 -27.98 4.87
C GLY A 119 7.86 -27.15 3.64
N ILE A 120 8.81 -26.43 3.06
CA ILE A 120 8.57 -25.61 1.85
C ILE A 120 8.11 -26.47 0.66
N SER A 121 8.55 -27.74 0.60
CA SER A 121 8.14 -28.70 -0.44
C SER A 121 6.63 -29.03 -0.42
N ARG A 122 5.93 -28.74 0.68
CA ARG A 122 4.46 -28.86 0.78
C ARG A 122 3.73 -27.74 0.03
N HIS A 123 4.43 -26.65 -0.25
CA HIS A 123 3.89 -25.41 -0.81
C HIS A 123 4.40 -25.12 -2.23
N LYS A 124 4.91 -26.13 -2.94
CA LYS A 124 5.50 -25.99 -4.29
C LYS A 124 4.60 -25.23 -5.27
N LEU A 125 3.30 -25.49 -5.27
CA LEU A 125 2.36 -24.80 -6.16
C LEU A 125 2.20 -23.32 -5.82
N ALA A 126 2.19 -22.96 -4.53
CA ALA A 126 2.14 -21.57 -4.11
C ALA A 126 3.43 -20.84 -4.48
N LEU A 127 4.59 -21.48 -4.27
CA LEU A 127 5.88 -20.94 -4.67
C LEU A 127 5.98 -20.74 -6.19
N ALA A 128 5.51 -21.71 -6.97
CA ALA A 128 5.46 -21.59 -8.43
C ALA A 128 4.53 -20.44 -8.86
N GLY A 129 3.38 -20.29 -8.21
CA GLY A 129 2.47 -19.17 -8.43
C GLY A 129 3.10 -17.81 -8.08
N GLY A 130 3.79 -17.71 -6.94
CA GLY A 130 4.52 -16.52 -6.54
C GLY A 130 5.66 -16.17 -7.51
N LEU A 131 6.42 -17.16 -7.98
CA LEU A 131 7.46 -16.96 -8.99
C LEU A 131 6.89 -16.53 -10.34
N LEU A 132 5.75 -17.10 -10.76
CA LEU A 132 5.07 -16.70 -11.98
C LEU A 132 4.59 -15.26 -11.90
N ILE A 133 4.00 -14.85 -10.76
CA ILE A 133 3.58 -13.47 -10.52
C ILE A 133 4.79 -12.53 -10.54
N PHE A 134 5.86 -12.87 -9.84
CA PHE A 134 7.11 -12.11 -9.87
C PHE A 134 7.60 -11.91 -11.31
N ALA A 135 7.71 -12.99 -12.08
CA ALA A 135 8.18 -12.93 -13.46
C ALA A 135 7.23 -12.11 -14.35
N ALA A 136 5.91 -12.30 -14.23
CA ALA A 136 4.93 -11.57 -15.03
C ALA A 136 5.00 -10.05 -14.77
N PHE A 137 5.06 -9.64 -13.50
CA PHE A 137 5.16 -8.22 -13.15
C PHE A 137 6.52 -7.64 -13.56
N LEU A 138 7.61 -8.38 -13.35
CA LEU A 138 8.94 -7.93 -13.76
C LEU A 138 9.02 -7.71 -15.28
N ILE A 139 8.50 -8.66 -16.07
CA ILE A 139 8.43 -8.56 -17.53
C ILE A 139 7.58 -7.36 -17.93
N SER A 140 6.37 -7.21 -17.35
CA SER A 140 5.49 -6.07 -17.62
C SER A 140 6.24 -4.75 -17.37
N PHE A 141 6.79 -4.55 -16.16
CA PHE A 141 7.42 -3.28 -15.79
C PHE A 141 8.68 -2.99 -16.62
N SER A 142 9.49 -4.01 -16.91
CA SER A 142 10.67 -3.84 -17.77
C SER A 142 10.31 -3.38 -19.20
N GLY A 143 9.08 -3.63 -19.65
CA GLY A 143 8.58 -3.23 -20.95
C GLY A 143 7.86 -1.88 -20.98
N ASN A 144 7.34 -1.39 -19.84
CA ASN A 144 6.39 -0.28 -19.81
C ASN A 144 6.50 0.72 -18.63
N ALA A 145 7.39 0.53 -17.66
CA ALA A 145 7.55 1.46 -16.54
C ALA A 145 8.83 2.27 -16.70
N PHE A 146 8.73 3.45 -17.32
CA PHE A 146 9.86 4.35 -17.57
C PHE A 146 10.93 3.69 -18.45
N VAL A 147 10.56 3.33 -19.68
CA VAL A 147 11.47 2.65 -20.62
C VAL A 147 11.94 3.63 -21.68
N GLU A 148 13.23 3.69 -21.92
CA GLU A 148 13.77 4.52 -23.00
C GLU A 148 13.52 3.86 -24.36
N ARG A 149 12.92 4.60 -25.31
CA ARG A 149 12.72 4.19 -26.70
C ARG A 149 12.95 5.38 -27.62
N ASN A 150 13.90 5.26 -28.55
CA ASN A 150 14.26 6.31 -29.51
C ASN A 150 14.53 7.67 -28.81
N GLY A 151 15.26 7.66 -27.70
CA GLY A 151 15.57 8.85 -26.88
C GLY A 151 14.41 9.40 -26.06
N SER A 152 13.18 8.90 -26.24
CA SER A 152 12.01 9.26 -25.42
C SER A 152 11.87 8.31 -24.23
N ILE A 153 11.20 8.74 -23.17
CA ILE A 153 10.72 7.83 -22.11
C ILE A 153 9.26 7.46 -22.40
N VAL A 154 9.01 6.16 -22.51
CA VAL A 154 7.66 5.61 -22.64
C VAL A 154 7.18 4.98 -21.34
N VAL A 155 5.89 5.16 -21.07
CA VAL A 155 5.20 4.61 -19.90
C VAL A 155 3.84 4.04 -20.32
N GLY A 156 3.47 2.90 -19.76
CA GLY A 156 2.20 2.20 -20.04
C GLY A 156 1.26 2.15 -18.83
N GLY A 157 -0.03 2.07 -19.13
CA GLY A 157 -1.12 1.91 -18.18
C GLY A 157 -1.11 2.88 -17.01
N TRP A 158 -1.44 2.37 -15.83
CA TRP A 158 -1.54 3.20 -14.61
C TRP A 158 -0.21 3.82 -14.16
N ASN A 159 0.93 3.32 -14.68
CA ASN A 159 2.24 3.92 -14.40
C ASN A 159 2.32 5.37 -14.91
N TRP A 160 1.51 5.75 -15.91
CA TRP A 160 1.53 7.08 -16.53
C TRP A 160 1.43 8.23 -15.52
N SER A 161 0.59 8.08 -14.50
CA SER A 161 0.47 9.09 -13.44
C SER A 161 1.34 8.78 -12.24
N ASP A 162 1.21 7.57 -11.70
CA ASP A 162 1.62 7.31 -10.33
C ASP A 162 3.14 7.08 -10.21
N LEU A 163 3.79 6.56 -11.26
CA LEU A 163 5.25 6.41 -11.29
C LEU A 163 5.95 7.77 -11.19
N PHE A 164 5.33 8.83 -11.70
CA PHE A 164 5.84 10.20 -11.65
C PHE A 164 5.57 10.93 -10.32
N VAL A 165 5.01 10.24 -9.33
CA VAL A 165 5.08 10.65 -7.92
C VAL A 165 6.29 9.98 -7.26
N HIS A 166 6.37 8.66 -7.43
CA HIS A 166 7.32 7.81 -6.72
C HIS A 166 8.76 7.99 -7.22
N LEU A 167 8.99 7.96 -8.54
CA LEU A 167 10.33 8.13 -9.10
C LEU A 167 10.97 9.47 -8.70
N PRO A 168 10.28 10.63 -8.80
CA PRO A 168 10.79 11.90 -8.25
C PRO A 168 11.18 11.88 -6.77
N ILE A 169 10.42 11.19 -5.92
CA ILE A 169 10.75 11.07 -4.49
C ILE A 169 12.09 10.32 -4.35
N VAL A 170 12.21 9.19 -5.04
CA VAL A 170 13.40 8.34 -4.99
C VAL A 170 14.64 9.09 -5.53
N THR A 171 14.51 9.76 -6.68
CA THR A 171 15.62 10.52 -7.31
C THR A 171 16.03 11.72 -6.47
N ALA A 172 15.08 12.44 -5.86
CA ALA A 172 15.36 13.60 -5.02
C ALA A 172 15.99 13.24 -3.66
N ILE A 173 15.64 12.09 -3.08
CA ILE A 173 16.33 11.52 -1.92
C ILE A 173 17.78 11.18 -2.30
N ASN A 174 17.98 10.49 -3.43
CA ASN A 174 19.29 10.02 -3.86
C ASN A 174 20.24 11.14 -4.31
N SER A 175 19.71 12.21 -4.89
CA SER A 175 20.47 13.41 -5.25
C SER A 175 20.82 14.28 -4.03
N GLY A 176 20.05 14.16 -2.94
CA GLY A 176 20.13 15.04 -1.77
C GLY A 176 19.42 16.38 -1.98
N ALA A 177 18.71 16.58 -3.09
CA ALA A 177 18.00 17.82 -3.39
C ALA A 177 16.88 18.13 -2.40
N ALA A 178 16.24 17.08 -1.85
CA ALA A 178 15.14 17.18 -0.92
C ALA A 178 15.57 17.32 0.56
N GLY A 179 16.87 17.15 0.88
CA GLY A 179 17.33 16.99 2.26
C GLY A 179 16.91 15.65 2.88
N PHE A 180 17.15 15.48 4.19
CA PHE A 180 16.68 14.31 4.94
C PHE A 180 16.28 14.71 6.39
N PRO A 181 15.04 14.44 6.86
CA PRO A 181 13.90 13.91 6.11
C PRO A 181 13.57 14.72 4.84
N PRO A 182 13.11 14.06 3.76
CA PRO A 182 12.96 14.71 2.46
C PRO A 182 11.79 15.69 2.41
N GLN A 183 11.93 16.69 1.54
CA GLN A 183 10.83 17.53 1.06
C GLN A 183 10.14 16.92 -0.17
N VAL A 184 8.92 17.36 -0.45
CA VAL A 184 8.15 16.94 -1.63
C VAL A 184 8.82 17.48 -2.90
N PRO A 185 9.25 16.61 -3.85
CA PRO A 185 10.00 17.04 -5.02
C PRO A 185 9.17 17.86 -6.00
N PHE A 186 7.87 17.59 -6.10
CA PHE A 186 6.92 18.29 -6.97
C PHE A 186 6.14 19.42 -6.26
N ALA A 187 6.49 19.73 -5.02
CA ALA A 187 5.88 20.83 -4.26
C ALA A 187 6.92 21.44 -3.31
N ALA A 188 7.97 22.04 -3.90
CA ALA A 188 9.09 22.61 -3.15
C ALA A 188 8.63 23.49 -1.98
N GLY A 189 9.32 23.35 -0.84
CA GLY A 189 9.00 24.02 0.43
C GLY A 189 8.13 23.22 1.39
N ASN A 190 7.56 22.09 0.96
CA ASN A 190 6.74 21.22 1.82
C ASN A 190 7.51 19.97 2.27
N ALA A 191 7.30 19.54 3.52
CA ALA A 191 7.83 18.28 4.02
C ALA A 191 7.13 17.09 3.34
N LEU A 192 7.89 16.01 3.08
CA LEU A 192 7.31 14.78 2.56
C LEU A 192 6.75 13.95 3.72
N ASP A 193 5.49 14.20 4.05
CA ASP A 193 4.76 13.51 5.12
C ASP A 193 3.80 12.43 4.62
N TYR A 194 3.75 12.23 3.30
CA TYR A 194 3.06 11.11 2.66
C TYR A 194 3.72 9.77 3.05
N HIS A 195 3.11 8.63 2.76
CA HIS A 195 3.65 7.32 3.14
C HIS A 195 4.76 6.84 2.18
N TRP A 196 5.94 7.46 2.26
CA TRP A 196 7.07 7.35 1.33
C TRP A 196 8.13 6.29 1.69
N PHE A 197 7.90 5.45 2.71
CA PHE A 197 8.93 4.47 3.11
C PHE A 197 9.21 3.39 2.06
N SER A 198 8.25 3.09 1.18
CA SER A 198 8.52 2.20 0.03
C SER A 198 9.48 2.88 -0.95
N ASP A 199 9.34 4.19 -1.15
CA ASP A 199 10.27 4.98 -1.97
C ASP A 199 11.65 5.05 -1.33
N LEU A 200 11.73 5.20 0.01
CA LEU A 200 13.00 5.14 0.74
C LEU A 200 13.70 3.79 0.56
N HIS A 201 12.94 2.69 0.58
CA HIS A 201 13.50 1.34 0.40
C HIS A 201 14.16 1.21 -0.97
N THR A 202 13.47 1.65 -2.02
CA THR A 202 14.06 1.74 -3.37
C THR A 202 15.25 2.69 -3.42
N ALA A 203 15.14 3.87 -2.80
CA ALA A 203 16.19 4.88 -2.83
C ALA A 203 17.51 4.33 -2.29
N PHE A 204 17.48 3.71 -1.10
CA PHE A 204 18.70 3.20 -0.50
C PHE A 204 19.29 2.00 -1.26
N LEU A 205 18.47 1.14 -1.86
CA LEU A 205 18.97 0.05 -2.70
C LEU A 205 19.62 0.61 -3.98
N ALA A 206 18.97 1.55 -4.65
CA ALA A 206 19.54 2.24 -5.81
C ALA A 206 20.86 2.96 -5.46
N LYS A 207 20.91 3.61 -4.28
CA LYS A 207 22.11 4.29 -3.78
C LYS A 207 23.26 3.32 -3.49
N LEU A 208 22.98 2.16 -2.88
CA LEU A 208 23.98 1.10 -2.65
C LEU A 208 24.54 0.55 -3.96
N GLY A 209 23.69 0.42 -4.98
CA GLY A 209 24.09 -0.07 -6.29
C GLY A 209 24.74 0.99 -7.20
N GLY A 210 24.68 2.27 -6.84
CA GLY A 210 25.08 3.37 -7.73
C GLY A 210 24.25 3.41 -9.01
N LEU A 211 22.98 2.99 -8.94
CA LEU A 211 22.09 2.84 -10.09
C LEU A 211 21.06 3.96 -10.18
N PHE A 212 20.60 4.25 -11.40
CA PHE A 212 19.34 4.97 -11.56
C PHE A 212 18.19 4.10 -11.01
N PRO A 213 17.20 4.66 -10.29
CA PRO A 213 16.32 3.85 -9.45
C PRO A 213 15.37 2.90 -10.20
N ASN A 214 15.07 3.16 -11.47
CA ASN A 214 13.99 2.49 -12.19
C ASN A 214 14.06 0.95 -12.20
N GLY A 215 15.26 0.37 -12.37
CA GLY A 215 15.40 -1.09 -12.32
C GLY A 215 15.07 -1.70 -10.96
N ILE A 216 15.33 -0.95 -9.87
CA ILE A 216 14.98 -1.35 -8.50
C ILE A 216 13.46 -1.26 -8.29
N ILE A 217 12.83 -0.22 -8.87
CA ILE A 217 11.36 -0.07 -8.85
C ILE A 217 10.68 -1.30 -9.45
N TRP A 218 11.13 -1.76 -10.63
CA TRP A 218 10.58 -2.94 -11.28
C TRP A 218 10.71 -4.19 -10.41
N LEU A 219 11.89 -4.38 -9.84
CA LEU A 219 12.19 -5.52 -8.98
C LEU A 219 11.33 -5.51 -7.71
N GLU A 220 11.23 -4.36 -7.04
CA GLU A 220 10.44 -4.21 -5.81
C GLU A 220 8.96 -4.44 -6.05
N ASN A 221 8.40 -3.92 -7.14
CA ASN A 221 6.98 -4.13 -7.44
C ASN A 221 6.69 -5.60 -7.72
N ALA A 222 7.54 -6.25 -8.53
CA ALA A 222 7.44 -7.69 -8.77
C ALA A 222 7.57 -8.49 -7.47
N PHE A 223 8.49 -8.10 -6.59
CA PHE A 223 8.70 -8.71 -5.28
C PHE A 223 7.47 -8.54 -4.37
N TYR A 224 6.92 -7.33 -4.23
CA TYR A 224 5.76 -7.08 -3.39
C TYR A 224 4.52 -7.78 -3.91
N ALA A 225 4.31 -7.85 -5.23
CA ALA A 225 3.19 -8.60 -5.81
C ALA A 225 3.27 -10.09 -5.46
N ALA A 226 4.45 -10.70 -5.62
CA ALA A 226 4.67 -12.10 -5.27
C ALA A 226 4.59 -12.34 -3.75
N LEU A 227 5.15 -11.45 -2.95
CA LEU A 227 5.12 -11.52 -1.49
C LEU A 227 3.67 -11.42 -0.97
N PHE A 228 2.87 -10.52 -1.53
CA PHE A 228 1.45 -10.40 -1.21
C PHE A 228 0.69 -11.69 -1.53
N PHE A 229 0.87 -12.25 -2.73
CA PHE A 229 0.26 -13.53 -3.11
C PHE A 229 0.62 -14.66 -2.13
N LEU A 230 1.91 -14.79 -1.80
CA LEU A 230 2.39 -15.80 -0.85
C LEU A 230 1.88 -15.54 0.57
N ALA A 231 1.73 -14.28 0.99
CA ALA A 231 1.20 -13.91 2.29
C ALA A 231 -0.28 -14.26 2.42
N VAL A 232 -1.09 -13.99 1.39
CA VAL A 232 -2.49 -14.41 1.33
C VAL A 232 -2.59 -15.93 1.32
N TYR A 233 -1.75 -16.63 0.57
CA TYR A 233 -1.72 -18.09 0.59
C TYR A 233 -1.39 -18.62 1.99
N ALA A 234 -0.36 -18.10 2.66
CA ALA A 234 0.04 -18.54 3.99
C ALA A 234 -1.08 -18.29 5.02
N LEU A 235 -1.70 -17.10 4.99
CA LEU A 235 -2.87 -16.76 5.80
C LEU A 235 -4.04 -17.72 5.54
N ALA A 236 -4.40 -17.94 4.27
CA ALA A 236 -5.49 -18.82 3.89
C ALA A 236 -5.19 -20.28 4.25
N PHE A 237 -3.94 -20.73 4.14
CA PHE A 237 -3.53 -22.06 4.54
C PHE A 237 -3.62 -22.25 6.06
N ALA A 238 -3.22 -21.24 6.84
CA ALA A 238 -3.37 -21.24 8.29
C ALA A 238 -4.84 -21.33 8.73
N VAL A 239 -5.77 -20.75 7.97
CA VAL A 239 -7.21 -20.78 8.27
C VAL A 239 -7.89 -22.05 7.75
N LEU A 240 -7.70 -22.40 6.48
CA LEU A 240 -8.44 -23.45 5.78
C LEU A 240 -7.82 -24.83 5.93
N LYS A 241 -6.54 -24.91 6.34
CA LYS A 241 -5.74 -26.14 6.46
C LYS A 241 -5.76 -27.03 5.20
N ASN A 242 -6.04 -26.44 4.04
CA ASN A 242 -6.12 -27.12 2.74
C ASN A 242 -5.31 -26.33 1.70
N PRO A 243 -4.25 -26.91 1.12
CA PRO A 243 -3.35 -26.18 0.22
C PRO A 243 -4.03 -25.78 -1.10
N LYS A 244 -5.03 -26.52 -1.58
CA LYS A 244 -5.75 -26.18 -2.81
C LYS A 244 -6.72 -25.03 -2.58
N ALA A 245 -7.44 -25.05 -1.45
CA ALA A 245 -8.34 -23.97 -1.06
C ALA A 245 -7.56 -22.67 -0.79
N ALA A 246 -6.40 -22.78 -0.13
CA ALA A 246 -5.50 -21.65 0.09
C ALA A 246 -4.94 -21.06 -1.20
N LEU A 247 -4.57 -21.91 -2.17
CA LEU A 247 -4.13 -21.47 -3.49
C LEU A 247 -5.25 -20.76 -4.24
N LEU A 248 -6.47 -21.29 -4.19
CA LEU A 248 -7.64 -20.61 -4.76
C LEU A 248 -7.86 -19.25 -4.09
N ALA A 249 -7.79 -19.16 -2.77
CA ALA A 249 -7.93 -17.89 -2.05
C ALA A 249 -6.90 -16.86 -2.56
N ALA A 250 -5.61 -17.25 -2.65
CA ALA A 250 -4.57 -16.37 -3.16
C ALA A 250 -4.86 -15.89 -4.60
N ILE A 251 -5.32 -16.78 -5.48
CA ILE A 251 -5.71 -16.42 -6.86
C ILE A 251 -6.90 -15.47 -6.89
N LEU A 252 -7.96 -15.77 -6.13
CA LEU A 252 -9.19 -14.96 -6.08
C LEU A 252 -8.94 -13.57 -5.50
N VAL A 253 -8.10 -13.47 -4.46
CA VAL A 253 -7.69 -12.18 -3.90
C VAL A 253 -6.84 -11.41 -4.91
N PHE A 254 -5.81 -12.05 -5.47
CA PHE A 254 -4.87 -11.38 -6.37
C PHE A 254 -5.56 -10.83 -7.63
N LEU A 255 -6.48 -11.60 -8.21
CA LEU A 255 -7.26 -11.21 -9.39
C LEU A 255 -8.57 -10.50 -9.03
N ALA A 256 -8.81 -10.16 -7.77
CA ALA A 256 -10.07 -9.57 -7.34
C ALA A 256 -10.39 -8.30 -8.13
N GLY A 257 -11.61 -8.24 -8.67
CA GLY A 257 -12.13 -7.10 -9.39
C GLY A 257 -13.63 -7.20 -9.59
N GLY A 258 -14.23 -6.12 -10.09
CA GLY A 258 -15.65 -6.07 -10.39
C GLY A 258 -16.01 -6.63 -11.75
N LEU A 259 -17.18 -6.23 -12.24
CA LEU A 259 -17.74 -6.59 -13.53
C LEU A 259 -17.28 -5.66 -14.67
N GLY A 260 -16.18 -4.91 -14.51
CA GLY A 260 -15.62 -4.01 -15.54
C GLY A 260 -15.41 -4.69 -16.89
N PHE A 261 -15.04 -5.98 -16.90
CA PHE A 261 -14.91 -6.79 -18.12
C PHE A 261 -16.19 -6.87 -18.97
N THR A 262 -17.37 -6.58 -18.42
CA THR A 262 -18.62 -6.57 -19.19
C THR A 262 -18.62 -5.49 -20.28
N LYS A 263 -17.91 -4.37 -20.08
CA LYS A 263 -17.72 -3.35 -21.11
C LYS A 263 -16.93 -3.90 -22.29
N PHE A 264 -15.91 -4.74 -22.05
CA PHE A 264 -15.16 -5.38 -23.12
C PHE A 264 -16.06 -6.26 -23.99
N LEU A 265 -16.88 -7.10 -23.35
CA LEU A 265 -17.86 -7.94 -24.07
C LEU A 265 -18.88 -7.08 -24.83
N GLY A 266 -19.30 -5.95 -24.26
CA GLY A 266 -20.17 -4.98 -24.93
C GLY A 266 -19.52 -4.33 -26.15
N ASP A 267 -18.28 -3.86 -26.04
CA ASP A 267 -17.55 -3.22 -27.14
C ASP A 267 -17.23 -4.20 -28.28
N VAL A 268 -16.91 -5.46 -27.95
CA VAL A 268 -16.71 -6.54 -28.94
C VAL A 268 -18.02 -6.87 -29.65
N SER A 269 -19.11 -7.05 -28.91
CA SER A 269 -20.41 -7.40 -29.51
C SER A 269 -21.00 -6.25 -30.35
N ALA A 270 -20.67 -5.00 -30.01
CA ALA A 270 -21.01 -3.82 -30.79
C ALA A 270 -20.08 -3.57 -32.00
N GLY A 271 -19.08 -4.42 -32.25
CA GLY A 271 -18.19 -4.29 -33.40
C GLY A 271 -17.25 -3.07 -33.37
N LYS A 272 -16.92 -2.53 -32.18
CA LYS A 272 -16.08 -1.33 -32.04
C LYS A 272 -14.60 -1.52 -32.38
N GLY A 273 -14.17 -2.76 -32.61
CA GLY A 273 -12.80 -3.09 -32.96
C GLY A 273 -12.51 -4.58 -32.82
N SER A 274 -11.32 -5.02 -33.22
CA SER A 274 -10.88 -6.38 -32.93
C SER A 274 -10.68 -6.55 -31.42
N PRO A 275 -10.93 -7.75 -30.84
CA PRO A 275 -10.73 -7.98 -29.42
C PRO A 275 -9.33 -7.56 -28.92
N LEU A 276 -8.28 -7.89 -29.70
CA LEU A 276 -6.91 -7.53 -29.35
C LEU A 276 -6.68 -6.02 -29.38
N GLY A 277 -7.16 -5.33 -30.41
CA GLY A 277 -7.03 -3.87 -30.54
C GLY A 277 -7.75 -3.12 -29.41
N LEU A 278 -8.92 -3.63 -29.01
CA LEU A 278 -9.66 -3.09 -27.88
C LEU A 278 -8.90 -3.23 -26.57
N LEU A 279 -8.29 -4.39 -26.30
CA LEU A 279 -7.52 -4.65 -25.09
C LEU A 279 -6.21 -3.85 -25.02
N THR A 280 -5.63 -3.46 -26.15
CA THR A 280 -4.47 -2.56 -26.17
C THR A 280 -4.86 -1.10 -25.98
N ALA A 281 -6.06 -0.72 -26.41
CA ALA A 281 -6.53 0.67 -26.35
C ALA A 281 -7.25 1.01 -25.04
N ASN A 282 -7.86 0.03 -24.35
CA ASN A 282 -8.72 0.28 -23.20
C ASN A 282 -8.37 -0.61 -22.00
N ALA A 283 -8.40 -0.01 -20.81
CA ALA A 283 -8.15 -0.65 -19.52
C ALA A 283 -9.16 -1.75 -19.17
N TYR A 284 -10.44 -1.51 -19.45
CA TYR A 284 -11.57 -2.36 -19.03
C TYR A 284 -11.57 -2.69 -17.52
N ASP A 285 -11.05 -1.76 -16.71
CA ASP A 285 -11.19 -1.80 -15.26
C ASP A 285 -12.58 -1.25 -14.86
N ASN A 286 -12.78 -1.09 -13.55
CA ASN A 286 -13.93 -0.45 -12.96
C ASN A 286 -13.75 1.08 -12.88
N ASP A 287 -13.49 1.74 -14.00
CA ASP A 287 -13.14 3.16 -14.07
C ASP A 287 -14.06 3.98 -15.00
N TRP A 288 -15.27 3.46 -15.30
CA TRP A 288 -16.20 4.09 -16.25
C TRP A 288 -17.62 4.21 -15.68
N GLY A 289 -18.12 5.45 -15.62
CA GLY A 289 -19.50 5.76 -15.22
C GLY A 289 -19.85 5.24 -13.82
N PHE A 290 -20.66 4.18 -13.77
CA PHE A 290 -21.10 3.53 -12.53
C PHE A 290 -19.99 2.73 -11.81
N PHE A 291 -18.95 2.35 -12.54
CA PHE A 291 -17.81 1.63 -11.99
C PHE A 291 -16.76 2.63 -11.46
N GLN A 292 -16.45 2.54 -10.16
CA GLN A 292 -15.63 3.48 -9.41
C GLN A 292 -14.62 2.81 -8.47
N ILE A 293 -14.75 1.51 -8.17
CA ILE A 293 -13.80 0.77 -7.32
C ILE A 293 -12.86 -0.03 -8.22
N PRO A 294 -11.61 0.39 -8.42
CA PRO A 294 -10.70 -0.31 -9.31
C PRO A 294 -10.43 -1.74 -8.84
N SER A 295 -10.11 -2.63 -9.78
CA SER A 295 -9.61 -3.96 -9.48
C SER A 295 -8.33 -3.91 -8.63
N LEU A 296 -8.01 -5.01 -7.94
CA LEU A 296 -6.83 -5.05 -7.07
C LEU A 296 -5.55 -4.81 -7.87
N ILE A 297 -5.47 -5.40 -9.07
CA ILE A 297 -4.33 -5.24 -9.97
C ILE A 297 -4.20 -3.80 -10.44
N GLY A 298 -5.23 -3.25 -11.10
CA GLY A 298 -5.19 -1.90 -11.67
C GLY A 298 -4.98 -0.81 -10.62
N GLY A 299 -5.72 -0.90 -9.50
CA GLY A 299 -5.70 0.11 -8.47
C GLY A 299 -4.49 0.05 -7.53
N TYR A 300 -3.88 -1.12 -7.30
CA TYR A 300 -2.98 -1.26 -6.15
C TYR A 300 -1.76 -2.16 -6.33
N LEU A 301 -1.71 -3.02 -7.37
CA LEU A 301 -0.54 -3.88 -7.63
C LEU A 301 0.27 -3.43 -8.84
N ILE A 302 -0.34 -2.68 -9.75
CA ILE A 302 0.37 -1.97 -10.82
C ILE A 302 0.89 -0.66 -10.24
N VAL A 303 2.11 -0.27 -10.64
CA VAL A 303 2.91 0.86 -10.15
C VAL A 303 3.55 0.63 -8.78
N GLN A 304 4.61 1.39 -8.49
CA GLN A 304 5.33 1.35 -7.23
C GLN A 304 4.55 1.97 -6.09
N ARG A 305 3.52 1.26 -5.66
CA ARG A 305 2.62 1.76 -4.63
C ARG A 305 3.06 1.32 -3.26
N PRO A 306 3.10 2.23 -2.28
CA PRO A 306 3.25 1.86 -0.89
C PRO A 306 2.10 0.94 -0.39
N MET A 307 0.97 0.93 -1.11
CA MET A 307 -0.10 -0.03 -0.91
C MET A 307 0.34 -1.48 -1.10
N MET A 308 1.28 -1.79 -1.99
CA MET A 308 1.74 -3.18 -2.18
C MET A 308 2.47 -3.71 -0.94
N ALA A 309 3.37 -2.90 -0.37
CA ALA A 309 4.00 -3.20 0.91
C ALA A 309 2.96 -3.29 2.05
N GLY A 310 1.98 -2.37 2.07
CA GLY A 310 0.87 -2.38 3.02
C GLY A 310 0.01 -3.66 2.95
N LEU A 311 -0.32 -4.13 1.74
CA LEU A 311 -1.09 -5.35 1.48
C LEU A 311 -0.36 -6.61 1.96
N ALA A 312 0.95 -6.70 1.72
CA ALA A 312 1.76 -7.78 2.26
C ALA A 312 1.85 -7.71 3.80
N ALA A 313 2.03 -6.51 4.36
CA ALA A 313 2.15 -6.30 5.80
C ALA A 313 0.86 -6.67 6.55
N ILE A 314 -0.31 -6.26 6.06
CA ILE A 314 -1.58 -6.62 6.71
C ILE A 314 -1.86 -8.12 6.64
N ALA A 315 -1.53 -8.80 5.54
CA ALA A 315 -1.68 -10.25 5.43
C ALA A 315 -0.76 -10.97 6.42
N ALA A 316 0.50 -10.55 6.55
CA ALA A 316 1.45 -11.10 7.51
C ALA A 316 1.04 -10.83 8.98
N ALA A 317 0.60 -9.61 9.30
CA ALA A 317 0.10 -9.28 10.64
C ALA A 317 -1.14 -10.12 10.99
N SER A 318 -2.08 -10.25 10.06
CA SER A 318 -3.29 -11.07 10.22
C SER A 318 -2.96 -12.55 10.41
N LEU A 319 -1.97 -13.07 9.69
CA LEU A 319 -1.47 -14.44 9.87
C LEU A 319 -0.97 -14.64 11.30
N LEU A 320 -0.15 -13.73 11.83
CA LEU A 320 0.37 -13.81 13.19
C LEU A 320 -0.74 -13.73 14.25
N PHE A 321 -1.74 -12.87 14.05
CA PHE A 321 -2.90 -12.78 14.94
C PHE A 321 -3.78 -14.05 14.91
N ILE A 322 -4.01 -14.64 13.74
CA ILE A 322 -4.75 -15.91 13.62
C ILE A 322 -3.95 -17.05 14.26
N LEU A 323 -2.65 -17.15 14.03
CA LEU A 323 -1.81 -18.16 14.68
C LEU A 323 -1.81 -18.01 16.20
N ALA A 324 -1.84 -16.78 16.72
CA ALA A 324 -2.00 -16.53 18.15
C ALA A 324 -3.35 -17.07 18.66
N ILE A 325 -4.46 -16.71 18.00
CA ILE A 325 -5.81 -17.21 18.33
C ILE A 325 -5.85 -18.75 18.34
N GLN A 326 -5.32 -19.39 17.30
CA GLN A 326 -5.28 -20.85 17.16
C GLN A 326 -4.44 -21.49 18.28
N HIS A 327 -3.26 -20.95 18.53
CA HIS A 327 -2.35 -21.49 19.55
C HIS A 327 -2.98 -21.44 20.95
N TRP A 328 -3.64 -20.34 21.33
CA TRP A 328 -4.33 -20.23 22.62
C TRP A 328 -5.59 -21.08 22.73
N ARG A 329 -6.26 -21.36 21.61
CA ARG A 329 -7.39 -22.28 21.56
C ARG A 329 -6.93 -23.71 21.86
N GLU A 330 -5.81 -24.13 21.25
CA GLU A 330 -5.30 -25.50 21.31
C GLU A 330 -4.50 -25.80 22.58
N ASN A 331 -3.69 -24.86 23.07
CA ASN A 331 -2.66 -25.13 24.10
C ASN A 331 -2.95 -24.49 25.48
N ALA A 332 -4.23 -24.28 25.81
CA ALA A 332 -4.68 -23.53 26.98
C ALA A 332 -3.92 -23.84 28.30
N PRO A 333 -3.06 -22.94 28.82
CA PRO A 333 -2.65 -23.05 30.21
C PRO A 333 -3.83 -22.62 31.09
N ARG A 334 -4.21 -23.44 32.07
CA ARG A 334 -5.26 -23.05 33.04
C ARG A 334 -4.85 -21.84 33.90
N GLN A 335 -3.56 -21.53 34.00
CA GLN A 335 -3.00 -20.32 34.62
C GLN A 335 -1.61 -19.99 34.02
N GLY A 336 -1.31 -18.72 33.75
CA GLY A 336 0.01 -18.24 33.30
C GLY A 336 0.03 -17.53 31.94
N VAL A 337 1.07 -16.73 31.68
CA VAL A 337 1.30 -16.11 30.36
C VAL A 337 1.93 -17.15 29.44
N ASP A 338 1.18 -17.60 28.43
CA ASP A 338 1.75 -18.44 27.38
C ASP A 338 2.75 -17.63 26.55
N ALA A 339 4.03 -18.01 26.67
CA ALA A 339 5.12 -17.30 26.05
C ALA A 339 5.02 -17.34 24.51
N ARG A 340 4.53 -18.43 23.91
CA ARG A 340 4.47 -18.55 22.45
C ARG A 340 3.39 -17.65 21.85
N GLY A 341 2.17 -17.73 22.37
CA GLY A 341 1.09 -16.84 21.95
C GLY A 341 1.49 -15.37 22.12
N MET A 342 2.13 -15.01 23.23
CA MET A 342 2.55 -13.63 23.47
C MET A 342 3.58 -13.16 22.43
N LYS A 343 4.53 -14.01 22.05
CA LYS A 343 5.49 -13.71 20.98
C LYS A 343 4.81 -13.52 19.62
N LEU A 344 3.77 -14.30 19.31
CA LEU A 344 2.99 -14.12 18.08
C LEU A 344 2.27 -12.77 18.06
N LEU A 345 1.65 -12.36 19.18
CA LEU A 345 1.03 -11.04 19.29
C LEU A 345 2.06 -9.91 19.18
N LEU A 346 3.20 -10.02 19.87
CA LEU A 346 4.29 -9.04 19.79
C LEU A 346 4.81 -8.90 18.35
N ALA A 347 5.01 -10.01 17.64
CA ALA A 347 5.41 -9.98 16.24
C ALA A 347 4.34 -9.34 15.35
N GLY A 348 3.06 -9.67 15.56
CA GLY A 348 1.95 -9.07 14.83
C GLY A 348 1.87 -7.55 15.02
N TRP A 349 1.95 -7.08 16.27
CA TRP A 349 1.98 -5.65 16.58
C TRP A 349 3.26 -4.95 16.15
N ALA A 350 4.39 -5.66 16.03
CA ALA A 350 5.60 -5.11 15.44
C ALA A 350 5.41 -4.84 13.95
N VAL A 351 4.80 -5.77 13.20
CA VAL A 351 4.44 -5.54 11.78
C VAL A 351 3.48 -4.35 11.67
N VAL A 352 2.46 -4.27 12.53
CA VAL A 352 1.54 -3.12 12.58
C VAL A 352 2.32 -1.82 12.78
N GLY A 353 3.08 -1.70 13.87
CA GLY A 353 3.83 -0.48 14.20
C GLY A 353 4.78 -0.02 13.10
N LEU A 354 5.55 -0.95 12.54
CA LEU A 354 6.54 -0.65 11.51
C LEU A 354 5.93 -0.30 10.15
N SER A 355 4.69 -0.74 9.88
CA SER A 355 3.98 -0.48 8.62
C SER A 355 3.38 0.93 8.51
N ALA A 356 3.28 1.68 9.62
CA ALA A 356 2.65 3.01 9.64
C ALA A 356 3.20 3.98 8.57
N PRO A 357 4.53 4.20 8.43
CA PRO A 357 5.06 5.09 7.41
C PRO A 357 5.07 4.49 5.99
N PHE A 358 4.78 3.19 5.83
CA PHE A 358 4.61 2.56 4.53
C PHE A 358 3.19 2.75 4.00
N GLN A 359 2.17 2.57 4.84
CA GLN A 359 0.79 2.74 4.39
C GLN A 359 -0.21 2.89 5.56
N TYR A 360 -0.82 4.07 5.69
CA TYR A 360 -1.74 4.38 6.80
C TYR A 360 -3.03 3.56 6.84
N TYR A 361 -3.66 3.28 5.69
CA TYR A 361 -4.89 2.47 5.58
C TYR A 361 -4.63 1.02 5.97
N ALA A 362 -3.52 0.45 5.51
CA ALA A 362 -3.11 -0.89 5.92
C ALA A 362 -2.78 -0.94 7.42
N PHE A 363 -2.05 0.07 7.94
CA PHE A 363 -1.77 0.22 9.36
C PHE A 363 -3.04 0.28 10.22
N ILE A 364 -3.99 1.18 9.89
CA ILE A 364 -5.25 1.34 10.63
C ILE A 364 -6.04 0.04 10.63
N THR A 365 -6.14 -0.62 9.47
CA THR A 365 -6.86 -1.88 9.34
C THR A 365 -6.17 -2.98 10.15
N ALA A 366 -4.85 -3.12 10.05
CA ALA A 366 -4.10 -4.13 10.80
C ALA A 366 -4.16 -3.89 12.33
N ALA A 367 -4.14 -2.63 12.78
CA ALA A 367 -4.32 -2.27 14.17
C ALA A 367 -5.73 -2.64 14.68
N PHE A 368 -6.77 -2.40 13.87
CA PHE A 368 -8.14 -2.82 14.18
C PHE A 368 -8.23 -4.35 14.32
N LEU A 369 -7.62 -5.11 13.41
CA LEU A 369 -7.59 -6.58 13.47
C LEU A 369 -6.82 -7.10 14.69
N GLY A 370 -5.69 -6.48 15.03
CA GLY A 370 -4.96 -6.78 16.25
C GLY A 370 -5.80 -6.53 17.51
N ALA A 371 -6.56 -5.44 17.53
CA ALA A 371 -7.48 -5.12 18.62
C ALA A 371 -8.61 -6.16 18.73
N ILE A 372 -9.17 -6.64 17.62
CA ILE A 372 -10.16 -7.74 17.62
C ILE A 372 -9.55 -9.02 18.18
N ALA A 373 -8.35 -9.39 17.74
CA ALA A 373 -7.68 -10.59 18.22
C ALA A 373 -7.43 -10.52 19.74
N ILE A 374 -6.95 -9.38 20.24
CA ILE A 374 -6.80 -9.11 21.68
C ILE A 374 -8.15 -9.17 22.40
N ALA A 375 -9.19 -8.52 21.87
CA ALA A 375 -10.50 -8.51 22.49
C ALA A 375 -11.05 -9.94 22.62
N TRP A 376 -10.97 -10.75 21.55
CA TRP A 376 -11.37 -12.15 21.59
C TRP A 376 -10.59 -12.94 22.65
N LEU A 377 -9.27 -12.76 22.74
CA LEU A 377 -8.43 -13.42 23.74
C LEU A 377 -8.79 -12.98 25.18
N CYS A 378 -9.02 -11.69 25.41
CA CYS A 378 -9.42 -11.13 26.71
C CYS A 378 -10.79 -11.66 27.16
N LEU A 379 -11.79 -11.62 26.27
CA LEU A 379 -13.17 -12.06 26.57
C LEU A 379 -13.25 -13.56 26.87
N ASN A 380 -12.35 -14.35 26.27
CA ASN A 380 -12.20 -15.77 26.55
C ASN A 380 -11.22 -16.08 27.70
N GLY A 381 -10.75 -15.06 28.43
CA GLY A 381 -9.87 -15.21 29.59
C GLY A 381 -8.49 -15.79 29.26
N ARG A 382 -8.06 -15.72 28.00
CA ARG A 382 -6.80 -16.27 27.50
C ARG A 382 -5.60 -15.35 27.74
N ILE A 383 -5.86 -14.05 27.84
CA ILE A 383 -4.86 -13.02 28.15
C ILE A 383 -5.44 -12.02 29.15
N THR A 384 -4.58 -11.45 29.99
CA THR A 384 -4.97 -10.35 30.89
C THR A 384 -4.88 -9.01 30.16
N VAL A 385 -5.55 -7.97 30.67
CA VAL A 385 -5.42 -6.60 30.14
C VAL A 385 -3.96 -6.13 30.14
N ARG A 386 -3.19 -6.47 31.19
CA ARG A 386 -1.75 -6.19 31.24
C ARG A 386 -1.00 -6.90 30.11
N GLY A 387 -1.30 -8.18 29.87
CA GLY A 387 -0.72 -8.93 28.76
C GLY A 387 -1.07 -8.33 27.40
N ALA A 388 -2.31 -7.90 27.22
CA ALA A 388 -2.77 -7.19 26.03
C ALA A 388 -1.98 -5.90 25.79
N LEU A 389 -1.86 -5.04 26.80
CA LEU A 389 -1.09 -3.79 26.70
C LEU A 389 0.39 -4.04 26.38
N VAL A 390 1.01 -5.04 27.02
CA VAL A 390 2.40 -5.42 26.72
C VAL A 390 2.54 -5.90 25.28
N SER A 391 1.59 -6.69 24.78
CA SER A 391 1.63 -7.19 23.41
C SER A 391 1.55 -6.08 22.36
N MET A 392 0.93 -4.94 22.69
CA MET A 392 0.79 -3.77 21.83
C MET A 392 2.01 -2.83 21.87
N LEU A 393 2.94 -3.01 22.81
CA LEU A 393 4.10 -2.12 22.96
C LEU A 393 4.91 -1.90 21.67
N PRO A 394 5.14 -2.92 20.81
CA PRO A 394 5.84 -2.70 19.54
C PRO A 394 5.15 -1.71 18.60
N ALA A 395 3.83 -1.53 18.72
CA ALA A 395 3.08 -0.55 17.92
C ALA A 395 3.46 0.90 18.25
N ALA A 396 4.13 1.15 19.39
CA ALA A 396 4.58 2.49 19.78
C ALA A 396 5.57 3.11 18.78
N VAL A 397 6.25 2.29 17.97
CA VAL A 397 7.14 2.79 16.89
C VAL A 397 6.35 3.59 15.84
N ALA A 398 5.04 3.38 15.71
CA ALA A 398 4.18 4.17 14.81
C ALA A 398 3.89 5.58 15.32
N VAL A 399 4.06 5.86 16.62
CA VAL A 399 3.59 7.10 17.26
C VAL A 399 4.08 8.37 16.56
N PRO A 400 5.38 8.54 16.23
CA PRO A 400 5.85 9.74 15.54
C PRO A 400 5.14 9.99 14.21
N PHE A 401 4.92 8.92 13.44
CA PHE A 401 4.30 9.00 12.11
C PHE A 401 2.79 9.24 12.18
N VAL A 402 2.11 8.64 13.16
CA VAL A 402 0.67 8.83 13.37
C VAL A 402 0.37 10.25 13.86
N LEU A 403 1.19 10.81 14.74
CA LEU A 403 1.00 12.18 15.24
C LEU A 403 1.13 13.21 14.11
N VAL A 404 2.11 13.05 13.22
CA VAL A 404 2.28 13.91 12.04
C VAL A 404 1.07 13.78 11.10
N ALA A 405 0.66 12.55 10.77
CA ALA A 405 -0.50 12.32 9.90
C ALA A 405 -1.79 12.90 10.48
N LEU A 406 -2.01 12.78 11.80
CA LEU A 406 -3.17 13.37 12.47
C LEU A 406 -3.13 14.90 12.44
N ALA A 407 -1.96 15.51 12.66
CA ALA A 407 -1.80 16.97 12.60
C ALA A 407 -2.13 17.51 11.20
N LEU A 408 -1.63 16.85 10.14
CA LEU A 408 -1.94 17.20 8.75
C LEU A 408 -3.40 16.96 8.39
N SER A 409 -3.95 15.84 8.84
CA SER A 409 -5.36 15.52 8.59
C SER A 409 -6.29 16.54 9.23
N ALA A 410 -5.93 17.02 10.43
CA ALA A 410 -6.65 18.05 11.17
C ALA A 410 -6.51 19.42 10.51
N SER A 411 -5.30 19.83 10.08
CA SER A 411 -5.11 21.11 9.40
C SER A 411 -5.83 21.18 8.05
N ALA A 412 -5.94 20.05 7.35
CA ALA A 412 -6.62 19.94 6.06
C ALA A 412 -8.15 19.73 6.16
N ASN A 413 -8.73 19.64 7.37
CA ASN A 413 -10.14 19.26 7.56
C ASN A 413 -10.56 18.02 6.75
N SER A 414 -9.66 17.03 6.69
CA SER A 414 -9.80 15.86 5.80
C SER A 414 -10.77 14.80 6.33
N ILE A 415 -10.99 14.77 7.65
CA ILE A 415 -11.91 13.81 8.28
C ILE A 415 -13.36 14.30 8.14
N LYS A 416 -14.14 13.63 7.31
CA LYS A 416 -15.51 14.01 6.98
C LYS A 416 -16.45 12.82 7.12
N PHE A 417 -17.66 13.07 7.61
CA PHE A 417 -18.74 12.08 7.50
C PHE A 417 -19.17 12.01 6.03
N PHE A 418 -19.08 10.83 5.42
CA PHE A 418 -19.27 10.63 4.00
C PHE A 418 -20.15 9.39 3.74
N PRO A 419 -21.46 9.50 4.07
CA PRO A 419 -22.35 8.37 4.06
C PRO A 419 -22.57 7.87 2.63
N GLY A 420 -22.32 6.58 2.40
CA GLY A 420 -22.61 5.88 1.14
C GLY A 420 -21.50 6.00 0.11
N TRP A 421 -20.39 6.64 0.49
CA TRP A 421 -19.25 6.88 -0.38
C TRP A 421 -19.68 7.47 -1.74
N LEU A 422 -19.09 7.02 -2.85
CA LEU A 422 -19.45 7.42 -4.21
C LEU A 422 -20.63 6.62 -4.80
N ALA A 423 -21.34 5.83 -3.98
CA ALA A 423 -22.48 5.06 -4.48
C ALA A 423 -23.64 6.00 -4.87
N PRO A 424 -24.36 5.71 -5.98
CA PRO A 424 -25.51 6.51 -6.38
C PRO A 424 -26.60 6.54 -5.31
N SER A 425 -27.21 7.72 -5.10
CA SER A 425 -28.25 7.95 -4.08
C SER A 425 -29.68 7.59 -4.52
N HIS A 426 -29.87 7.09 -5.75
CA HIS A 426 -31.19 6.87 -6.36
C HIS A 426 -31.94 5.62 -5.86
N GLY A 427 -31.61 5.10 -4.67
CA GLY A 427 -32.34 4.02 -3.99
C GLY A 427 -31.48 2.83 -3.53
N ALA A 428 -32.11 1.94 -2.76
CA ALA A 428 -31.46 0.75 -2.17
C ALA A 428 -30.87 -0.18 -3.22
N LEU A 429 -31.61 -0.42 -4.31
CA LEU A 429 -31.21 -1.38 -5.34
C LEU A 429 -30.01 -0.86 -6.13
N SER A 430 -29.96 0.44 -6.45
CA SER A 430 -28.79 1.05 -7.10
C SER A 430 -27.56 1.03 -6.20
N PHE A 431 -27.74 1.25 -4.90
CA PHE A 431 -26.67 1.15 -3.90
C PHE A 431 -26.11 -0.29 -3.81
N LEU A 432 -26.99 -1.29 -3.67
CA LEU A 432 -26.58 -2.70 -3.62
C LEU A 432 -25.93 -3.14 -4.93
N TRP A 433 -26.51 -2.74 -6.07
CA TRP A 433 -25.95 -3.03 -7.39
C TRP A 433 -24.58 -2.35 -7.58
N PHE A 434 -24.35 -1.18 -7.00
CA PHE A 434 -23.08 -0.49 -7.08
C PHE A 434 -21.97 -1.33 -6.48
N TYR A 435 -22.17 -1.80 -5.25
CA TYR A 435 -21.21 -2.72 -4.63
C TYR A 435 -21.15 -4.06 -5.35
N ALA A 436 -22.27 -4.53 -5.91
CA ALA A 436 -22.30 -5.77 -6.69
C ALA A 436 -21.40 -5.76 -7.89
N ALA A 437 -21.55 -4.73 -8.71
CA ALA A 437 -20.83 -4.58 -9.94
C ALA A 437 -19.37 -4.25 -9.65
N ASN A 438 -19.10 -3.39 -8.66
CA ASN A 438 -17.74 -2.91 -8.39
C ASN A 438 -16.87 -3.91 -7.62
N LEU A 439 -17.40 -4.58 -6.59
CA LEU A 439 -16.64 -5.55 -5.80
C LEU A 439 -16.63 -6.95 -6.43
N GLY A 440 -17.62 -7.23 -7.28
CA GLY A 440 -17.63 -8.40 -8.14
C GLY A 440 -17.91 -9.74 -7.45
N PRO A 441 -17.81 -10.84 -8.21
CA PRO A 441 -18.26 -12.18 -7.82
C PRO A 441 -17.58 -12.73 -6.56
N VAL A 442 -16.33 -12.34 -6.29
CA VAL A 442 -15.59 -12.76 -5.08
C VAL A 442 -16.33 -12.35 -3.81
N PHE A 443 -16.87 -11.13 -3.77
CA PHE A 443 -17.61 -10.64 -2.61
C PHE A 443 -18.97 -11.33 -2.46
N TRP A 444 -19.65 -11.64 -3.56
CA TRP A 444 -20.90 -12.42 -3.52
C TRP A 444 -20.71 -13.81 -2.92
N LEU A 445 -19.61 -14.47 -3.30
CA LEU A 445 -19.22 -15.76 -2.72
C LEU A 445 -18.83 -15.61 -1.24
N ALA A 446 -18.16 -14.53 -0.86
CA ALA A 446 -17.80 -14.27 0.54
C ALA A 446 -19.04 -14.06 1.43
N ILE A 447 -20.01 -13.25 0.99
CA ILE A 447 -21.28 -13.04 1.70
C ILE A 447 -22.05 -14.37 1.82
N SER A 448 -22.07 -15.16 0.75
CA SER A 448 -22.68 -16.49 0.75
C SER A 448 -21.99 -17.44 1.74
N ALA A 449 -20.67 -17.37 1.87
CA ALA A 449 -19.91 -18.13 2.87
C ALA A 449 -20.31 -17.72 4.30
N LEU A 450 -20.46 -16.43 4.57
CA LEU A 450 -20.89 -15.94 5.88
C LEU A 450 -22.34 -16.34 6.19
N ALA A 451 -23.24 -16.29 5.21
CA ALA A 451 -24.61 -16.78 5.38
C ALA A 451 -24.62 -18.28 5.72
N VAL A 452 -23.84 -19.08 4.99
CA VAL A 452 -23.69 -20.52 5.29
C VAL A 452 -23.06 -20.74 6.67
N ALA A 453 -22.15 -19.88 7.13
CA ALA A 453 -21.58 -19.96 8.48
C ALA A 453 -22.59 -19.59 9.59
N ALA A 454 -23.49 -18.64 9.32
CA ALA A 454 -24.49 -18.19 10.28
C ALA A 454 -25.65 -19.19 10.43
N PHE A 455 -26.12 -19.75 9.32
CA PHE A 455 -27.28 -20.67 9.28
C PHE A 455 -26.90 -22.15 9.23
N GLY A 456 -25.62 -22.46 9.00
CA GLY A 456 -25.13 -23.82 8.86
C GLY A 456 -25.15 -24.60 10.18
N THR A 457 -25.42 -25.89 10.09
CA THR A 457 -25.27 -26.79 11.23
C THR A 457 -23.79 -27.02 11.52
N TRP A 458 -23.37 -26.63 12.71
CA TRP A 458 -22.07 -26.97 13.25
C TRP A 458 -22.05 -28.47 13.48
N ARG A 459 -21.31 -29.23 12.67
CA ARG A 459 -21.25 -30.68 12.81
C ARG A 459 -20.55 -31.01 14.13
N PRO A 460 -21.24 -31.62 15.12
CA PRO A 460 -20.54 -32.19 16.26
C PRO A 460 -19.64 -33.30 15.73
N LYS A 461 -18.34 -33.28 16.07
CA LYS A 461 -17.39 -34.28 15.59
C LYS A 461 -17.89 -35.66 16.03
N ARG A 462 -18.15 -36.55 15.08
CA ARG A 462 -18.55 -37.93 15.37
C ARG A 462 -17.43 -38.53 16.24
N ARG A 463 -17.75 -38.86 17.48
CA ARG A 463 -16.82 -39.36 18.50
C ARG A 463 -16.40 -40.78 18.11
N GLU A 464 -15.54 -40.89 17.09
CA GLU A 464 -14.89 -42.15 16.80
C GLU A 464 -13.96 -42.51 17.95
N ARG A 465 -14.20 -43.70 18.47
CA ARG A 465 -13.84 -44.18 19.79
C ARG A 465 -12.45 -44.79 19.71
N SER A 466 -11.40 -43.98 19.56
CA SER A 466 -10.02 -44.47 19.68
C SER A 466 -9.14 -43.42 20.39
N SER A 467 -8.93 -43.70 21.67
CA SER A 467 -7.76 -43.37 22.50
C SER A 467 -7.15 -41.96 22.45
N VAL A 468 -7.35 -41.27 23.58
CA VAL A 468 -6.44 -40.32 24.26
C VAL A 468 -6.16 -38.97 23.56
N GLU A 469 -6.72 -37.92 24.18
CA GLU A 469 -6.29 -36.52 24.11
C GLU A 469 -6.23 -35.82 22.74
N ASP A 470 -7.38 -35.62 22.10
CA ASP A 470 -7.51 -34.57 21.08
C ASP A 470 -8.70 -33.66 21.40
N SER A 471 -8.40 -32.60 22.15
CA SER A 471 -9.26 -31.44 22.45
C SER A 471 -9.49 -30.58 21.19
N ALA A 472 -10.02 -31.16 20.12
CA ALA A 472 -10.26 -30.44 18.86
C ALA A 472 -11.68 -29.86 18.81
N SER A 473 -11.78 -28.53 18.67
CA SER A 473 -13.04 -27.79 18.55
C SER A 473 -13.89 -28.21 17.33
N PRO A 474 -15.24 -28.06 17.38
CA PRO A 474 -16.10 -28.35 16.23
C PRO A 474 -15.71 -27.52 15.00
N THR A 475 -15.59 -28.18 13.85
CA THR A 475 -15.28 -27.55 12.56
C THR A 475 -16.57 -27.28 11.79
N HIS A 476 -16.70 -26.09 11.22
CA HIS A 476 -17.86 -25.75 10.38
C HIS A 476 -17.84 -26.53 9.05
N LEU A 477 -18.96 -26.54 8.32
CA LEU A 477 -19.04 -27.06 6.94
C LEU A 477 -17.99 -26.45 6.00
N LEU A 478 -17.52 -25.23 6.31
CA LEU A 478 -16.48 -24.52 5.57
C LEU A 478 -15.04 -24.93 5.97
N GLY A 479 -14.88 -25.86 6.91
CA GLY A 479 -13.57 -26.32 7.40
C GLY A 479 -12.85 -25.33 8.33
N MET A 480 -13.54 -24.28 8.78
CA MET A 480 -12.98 -23.24 9.66
C MET A 480 -13.57 -23.31 11.09
N GLY A 481 -12.83 -22.80 12.06
CA GLY A 481 -13.32 -22.54 13.41
C GLY A 481 -14.08 -21.21 13.50
N ARG A 482 -14.87 -21.06 14.56
CA ARG A 482 -15.70 -19.86 14.82
C ARG A 482 -14.89 -18.58 14.94
N ALA A 483 -13.79 -18.63 15.69
CA ALA A 483 -12.91 -17.49 15.89
C ALA A 483 -12.30 -16.99 14.56
N GLU A 484 -11.89 -17.90 13.68
CA GLU A 484 -11.37 -17.55 12.36
C GLU A 484 -12.45 -16.92 11.47
N ILE A 485 -13.66 -17.48 11.44
CA ILE A 485 -14.78 -16.91 10.68
C ILE A 485 -15.14 -15.52 11.23
N GLY A 486 -15.24 -15.37 12.55
CA GLY A 486 -15.52 -14.09 13.20
C GLY A 486 -14.45 -13.04 12.89
N PHE A 487 -13.17 -13.42 12.93
CA PHE A 487 -12.06 -12.54 12.55
C PHE A 487 -12.17 -12.05 11.10
N LEU A 488 -12.40 -12.96 10.15
CA LEU A 488 -12.56 -12.61 8.73
C LEU A 488 -13.83 -11.77 8.48
N ALA A 489 -14.93 -12.07 9.17
CA ALA A 489 -16.18 -11.32 9.08
C ALA A 489 -16.03 -9.89 9.59
N CYS A 490 -15.36 -9.69 10.74
CA CYS A 490 -15.07 -8.37 11.27
C CYS A 490 -14.17 -7.57 10.32
N TRP A 491 -13.15 -8.21 9.73
CA TRP A 491 -12.29 -7.57 8.74
C TRP A 491 -13.09 -7.12 7.52
N LEU A 492 -13.83 -8.04 6.90
CA LEU A 492 -14.65 -7.74 5.73
C LEU A 492 -15.63 -6.60 6.01
N SER A 493 -16.29 -6.64 7.17
CA SER A 493 -17.24 -5.62 7.60
C SER A 493 -16.55 -4.26 7.79
N PHE A 494 -15.39 -4.22 8.42
CA PHE A 494 -14.65 -2.97 8.61
C PHE A 494 -14.27 -2.30 7.29
N GLY A 495 -13.75 -3.07 6.33
CA GLY A 495 -13.38 -2.55 5.02
C GLY A 495 -14.56 -2.10 4.15
N LEU A 496 -15.78 -2.60 4.43
CA LEU A 496 -17.00 -2.17 3.75
C LEU A 496 -17.68 -0.99 4.46
N VAL A 497 -17.75 -1.01 5.78
CA VAL A 497 -18.48 -0.01 6.58
C VAL A 497 -17.70 1.29 6.69
N LEU A 498 -16.40 1.23 6.96
CA LEU A 498 -15.60 2.41 7.22
C LEU A 498 -15.61 3.44 6.06
N PRO A 499 -15.31 3.06 4.81
CA PRO A 499 -15.33 4.01 3.69
C PRO A 499 -16.73 4.54 3.37
N ASN A 500 -17.78 3.84 3.82
CA ASN A 500 -19.18 4.24 3.68
C ASN A 500 -19.67 5.19 4.77
N LEU A 501 -18.85 5.49 5.78
CA LEU A 501 -19.23 6.37 6.89
C LEU A 501 -18.30 7.56 7.00
N LEU A 502 -17.00 7.34 6.78
CA LEU A 502 -15.97 8.34 7.00
C LEU A 502 -15.08 8.44 5.77
N SER A 503 -14.63 9.65 5.45
CA SER A 503 -13.46 9.89 4.59
C SER A 503 -12.34 10.46 5.43
N PHE A 504 -11.11 9.97 5.24
CA PHE A 504 -9.89 10.45 5.93
C PHE A 504 -8.91 11.14 5.00
N SER A 505 -9.29 11.38 3.75
CA SER A 505 -8.41 11.88 2.69
C SER A 505 -8.98 13.13 2.04
N GLY A 506 -8.09 13.93 1.44
CA GLY A 506 -8.48 15.07 0.61
C GLY A 506 -9.32 14.65 -0.62
N LEU A 507 -9.18 13.40 -1.08
CA LEU A 507 -9.90 12.83 -2.21
C LEU A 507 -10.74 11.63 -1.74
N ALA A 508 -12.07 11.73 -1.75
CA ALA A 508 -12.94 10.63 -1.32
C ALA A 508 -12.65 9.30 -2.04
N TRP A 509 -12.12 9.34 -3.27
CA TRP A 509 -11.70 8.17 -4.02
C TRP A 509 -10.58 7.36 -3.34
N ASP A 510 -9.71 7.99 -2.53
CA ASP A 510 -8.63 7.29 -1.83
C ASP A 510 -9.14 6.26 -0.81
N MET A 511 -10.40 6.37 -0.39
CA MET A 511 -11.07 5.42 0.50
C MET A 511 -11.29 4.05 -0.15
N THR A 512 -11.13 3.93 -1.48
CA THR A 512 -11.17 2.65 -2.20
C THR A 512 -10.16 1.63 -1.67
N LYS A 513 -9.07 2.10 -1.05
CA LYS A 513 -8.05 1.24 -0.42
C LYS A 513 -8.64 0.30 0.64
N PHE A 514 -9.71 0.69 1.34
CA PHE A 514 -10.37 -0.21 2.28
C PHE A 514 -11.08 -1.39 1.59
N PHE A 515 -11.63 -1.18 0.39
CA PHE A 515 -12.21 -2.28 -0.40
C PHE A 515 -11.13 -3.25 -0.89
N ALA A 516 -9.96 -2.74 -1.27
CA ALA A 516 -8.79 -3.57 -1.59
C ALA A 516 -8.35 -4.43 -0.41
N LEU A 517 -8.30 -3.86 0.79
CA LEU A 517 -7.98 -4.60 2.02
C LEU A 517 -9.08 -5.63 2.36
N ALA A 518 -10.35 -5.31 2.08
CA ALA A 518 -11.48 -6.22 2.26
C ALA A 518 -11.50 -7.39 1.26
N ALA A 519 -10.82 -7.26 0.12
CA ALA A 519 -10.71 -8.35 -0.85
C ALA A 519 -10.00 -9.58 -0.26
N ILE A 520 -9.08 -9.40 0.70
CA ILE A 520 -8.34 -10.50 1.35
C ILE A 520 -9.28 -11.44 2.11
N PRO A 521 -10.06 -10.99 3.13
CA PRO A 521 -11.00 -11.87 3.80
C PRO A 521 -12.10 -12.35 2.86
N ALA A 522 -12.53 -11.55 1.88
CA ALA A 522 -13.53 -11.97 0.90
C ALA A 522 -13.05 -13.17 0.08
N GLY A 523 -11.82 -13.13 -0.45
CA GLY A 523 -11.26 -14.23 -1.24
C GLY A 523 -11.03 -15.51 -0.43
N ILE A 524 -10.64 -15.40 0.85
CA ILE A 524 -10.51 -16.57 1.75
C ILE A 524 -11.89 -17.21 2.00
N LEU A 525 -12.90 -16.40 2.32
CA LEU A 525 -14.27 -16.87 2.53
C LEU A 525 -14.87 -17.49 1.27
N ALA A 526 -14.67 -16.85 0.11
CA ALA A 526 -15.10 -17.35 -1.19
C ALA A 526 -14.44 -18.70 -1.51
N ALA A 527 -13.13 -18.83 -1.31
CA ALA A 527 -12.42 -20.07 -1.54
C ALA A 527 -12.88 -21.20 -0.60
N ALA A 528 -13.21 -20.87 0.65
CA ALA A 528 -13.77 -21.83 1.59
C ALA A 528 -15.12 -22.39 1.11
N LEU A 529 -16.02 -21.52 0.64
CA LEU A 529 -17.31 -21.91 0.09
C LEU A 529 -17.17 -22.78 -1.16
N VAL A 530 -16.37 -22.32 -2.13
CA VAL A 530 -16.12 -23.06 -3.38
C VAL A 530 -15.52 -24.43 -3.08
N SER A 531 -14.56 -24.50 -2.16
CA SER A 531 -13.93 -25.75 -1.75
C SER A 531 -14.88 -26.73 -1.06
N ALA A 532 -15.86 -26.23 -0.31
CA ALA A 532 -16.81 -27.05 0.41
C ALA A 532 -17.90 -27.62 -0.52
N PHE A 533 -18.38 -26.84 -1.49
CA PHE A 533 -19.59 -27.18 -2.25
C PHE A 533 -19.36 -27.51 -3.73
N VAL A 534 -18.29 -27.02 -4.35
CA VAL A 534 -18.02 -27.23 -5.77
C VAL A 534 -17.04 -28.39 -5.96
N LYS A 535 -17.53 -29.52 -6.49
CA LYS A 535 -16.67 -30.68 -6.81
C LYS A 535 -16.19 -30.71 -8.26
N ASN A 536 -16.92 -30.06 -9.17
CA ASN A 536 -16.63 -30.08 -10.60
C ASN A 536 -15.51 -29.08 -10.96
N ARG A 537 -14.40 -29.58 -11.50
CA ARG A 537 -13.23 -28.77 -11.89
C ARG A 537 -13.56 -27.70 -12.95
N ALA A 538 -14.49 -27.97 -13.86
CA ALA A 538 -14.89 -26.99 -14.86
C ALA A 538 -15.54 -25.75 -14.21
N VAL A 539 -16.37 -25.96 -13.17
CA VAL A 539 -16.99 -24.88 -12.40
C VAL A 539 -15.94 -24.08 -11.63
N TRP A 540 -14.90 -24.72 -11.10
CA TRP A 540 -13.76 -24.01 -10.49
C TRP A 540 -13.05 -23.08 -11.47
N ILE A 541 -12.73 -23.60 -12.66
CA ILE A 541 -12.08 -22.82 -13.71
C ILE A 541 -12.97 -21.66 -14.13
N PHE A 542 -14.27 -21.89 -14.32
CA PHE A 542 -15.22 -20.83 -14.61
C PHE A 542 -15.25 -19.75 -13.53
N ILE A 543 -15.29 -20.13 -12.24
CA ILE A 543 -15.26 -19.17 -11.13
C ILE A 543 -13.97 -18.36 -11.15
N ILE A 544 -12.81 -18.98 -11.36
CA ILE A 544 -11.52 -18.27 -11.43
C ILE A 544 -11.53 -17.27 -12.59
N ILE A 545 -11.97 -17.68 -13.78
CA ILE A 545 -12.05 -16.81 -14.95
C ILE A 545 -13.03 -15.66 -14.69
N PHE A 546 -14.22 -15.96 -14.17
CA PHE A 546 -15.27 -14.96 -13.96
C PHE A 546 -14.89 -13.94 -12.87
N CYS A 547 -14.31 -14.40 -11.75
CA CYS A 547 -13.81 -13.53 -10.69
C CYS A 547 -12.57 -12.73 -11.11
N GLY A 548 -11.73 -13.30 -11.97
CA GLY A 548 -10.44 -12.73 -12.33
C GLY A 548 -10.39 -11.99 -13.67
N ALA A 549 -11.49 -11.97 -14.43
CA ALA A 549 -11.53 -11.41 -15.78
C ALA A 549 -11.06 -9.95 -15.80
N THR A 550 -11.67 -9.07 -15.01
CA THR A 550 -11.30 -7.64 -14.94
C THR A 550 -9.83 -7.46 -14.60
N GLY A 551 -9.34 -8.16 -13.55
CA GLY A 551 -7.93 -8.11 -13.14
C GLY A 551 -6.95 -8.57 -14.24
N ALA A 552 -7.32 -9.60 -15.01
CA ALA A 552 -6.51 -10.09 -16.12
C ALA A 552 -6.50 -9.12 -17.32
N LEU A 553 -7.66 -8.54 -17.67
CA LEU A 553 -7.76 -7.57 -18.77
C LEU A 553 -6.93 -6.32 -18.48
N ILE A 554 -7.02 -5.77 -17.26
CA ILE A 554 -6.25 -4.58 -16.90
C ILE A 554 -4.75 -4.84 -16.88
N PHE A 555 -4.33 -6.03 -16.41
CA PHE A 555 -2.91 -6.41 -16.43
C PHE A 555 -2.37 -6.47 -17.85
N TYR A 556 -3.16 -7.05 -18.77
CA TYR A 556 -2.81 -7.12 -20.18
C TYR A 556 -2.70 -5.72 -20.79
N TRP A 557 -3.73 -4.87 -20.63
CA TRP A 557 -3.72 -3.51 -21.14
C TRP A 557 -2.52 -2.71 -20.62
N ASN A 558 -2.23 -2.82 -19.33
CA ASN A 558 -1.05 -2.17 -18.75
C ASN A 558 0.22 -2.65 -19.46
N SER A 559 0.41 -3.97 -19.58
CA SER A 559 1.58 -4.60 -20.20
C SER A 559 1.75 -4.22 -21.69
N ALA A 560 0.64 -3.98 -22.40
CA ALA A 560 0.64 -3.75 -23.84
C ALA A 560 0.61 -2.26 -24.23
N SER A 561 0.19 -1.36 -23.34
CA SER A 561 0.15 0.07 -23.60
C SER A 561 1.53 0.72 -23.44
N ALA A 562 1.81 1.72 -24.28
CA ALA A 562 3.02 2.52 -24.21
C ALA A 562 2.73 3.91 -24.79
N TRP A 563 2.91 4.94 -23.97
CA TRP A 563 2.76 6.34 -24.36
C TRP A 563 4.04 7.10 -24.06
N VAL A 564 4.36 8.10 -24.87
CA VAL A 564 5.55 8.96 -24.66
C VAL A 564 5.27 9.89 -23.50
N ALA A 565 5.91 9.64 -22.35
CA ALA A 565 5.78 10.46 -21.15
C ALA A 565 6.77 11.62 -21.12
N LEU A 566 7.97 11.42 -21.68
CA LEU A 566 8.96 12.48 -21.90
C LEU A 566 9.53 12.33 -23.32
N SER A 567 9.52 13.42 -24.08
CA SER A 567 10.13 13.53 -25.39
C SER A 567 11.68 13.49 -25.32
N PRO A 568 12.39 13.29 -26.45
CA PRO A 568 13.84 13.28 -26.45
C PRO A 568 14.47 14.58 -25.92
N ALA A 569 13.88 15.73 -26.26
CA ALA A 569 14.30 17.03 -25.78
C ALA A 569 14.16 17.16 -24.25
N GLU A 570 13.06 16.65 -23.69
CA GLU A 570 12.83 16.62 -22.24
C GLU A 570 13.81 15.69 -21.53
N VAL A 571 14.12 14.53 -22.13
CA VAL A 571 15.14 13.61 -21.60
C VAL A 571 16.52 14.26 -21.57
N SER A 572 16.92 14.93 -22.66
CA SER A 572 18.17 15.69 -22.71
C SER A 572 18.20 16.81 -21.65
N ALA A 573 17.10 17.55 -21.49
CA ALA A 573 16.98 18.58 -20.46
C ALA A 573 17.09 18.00 -19.04
N GLY A 574 16.42 16.87 -18.77
CA GLY A 574 16.48 16.20 -17.47
C GLY A 574 17.90 15.73 -17.12
N ASN A 575 18.62 15.17 -18.11
CA ASN A 575 20.02 14.80 -17.96
C ASN A 575 20.90 16.03 -17.68
N TRP A 576 20.68 17.13 -18.40
CA TRP A 576 21.38 18.39 -18.15
C TRP A 576 21.11 18.92 -16.73
N VAL A 577 19.85 18.90 -16.27
CA VAL A 577 19.48 19.29 -14.91
C VAL A 577 20.21 18.43 -13.87
N GLY A 578 20.26 17.11 -14.09
CA GLY A 578 20.95 16.18 -13.18
C GLY A 578 22.47 16.43 -13.09
N GLN A 579 23.10 16.81 -14.20
CA GLN A 579 24.55 16.98 -14.32
C GLN A 579 25.05 18.38 -13.92
N TYR A 580 24.33 19.43 -14.33
CA TYR A 580 24.83 20.81 -14.26
C TYR A 580 24.07 21.70 -13.27
N ALA A 581 22.80 21.41 -12.97
CA ALA A 581 22.05 22.23 -12.02
C ALA A 581 22.49 21.93 -10.57
N PRO A 582 22.73 22.96 -9.74
CA PRO A 582 23.05 22.77 -8.33
C PRO A 582 22.02 21.88 -7.62
N VAL A 583 22.48 21.01 -6.72
CA VAL A 583 21.63 19.99 -6.04
C VAL A 583 20.41 20.61 -5.36
N LYS A 584 20.55 21.78 -4.75
CA LYS A 584 19.44 22.44 -4.02
C LYS A 584 18.51 23.28 -4.90
N SER A 585 18.70 23.26 -6.22
CA SER A 585 17.90 24.07 -7.16
C SER A 585 16.42 23.74 -7.08
N VAL A 586 15.61 24.77 -7.30
CA VAL A 586 14.15 24.69 -7.39
C VAL A 586 13.74 25.31 -8.72
N PHE A 587 12.95 24.56 -9.50
CA PHE A 587 12.51 24.98 -10.82
C PHE A 587 11.06 25.42 -10.78
N VAL A 588 10.75 26.56 -11.40
CA VAL A 588 9.37 26.87 -11.77
C VAL A 588 8.98 25.99 -12.95
N THR A 589 7.85 25.29 -12.84
CA THR A 589 7.25 24.43 -13.88
C THR A 589 5.73 24.65 -13.92
N SER A 590 5.07 24.17 -14.96
CA SER A 590 3.61 24.03 -15.04
C SER A 590 3.08 22.94 -14.09
N TYR A 591 1.76 22.85 -13.94
CA TYR A 591 1.08 21.77 -13.22
C TYR A 591 1.00 20.51 -14.09
N SER A 592 2.15 19.88 -14.33
CA SER A 592 2.24 18.66 -15.15
C SER A 592 2.44 17.41 -14.30
N ILE A 593 1.94 16.27 -14.80
CA ILE A 593 2.27 14.94 -14.26
C ILE A 593 3.74 14.64 -14.54
N HIS A 594 4.16 14.74 -15.80
CA HIS A 594 5.54 14.44 -16.21
C HIS A 594 6.42 15.67 -16.11
N SER A 595 7.60 15.51 -15.53
CA SER A 595 8.62 16.55 -15.51
C SER A 595 10.01 15.93 -15.59
N PRO A 596 10.86 16.35 -16.54
CA PRO A 596 12.23 15.88 -16.60
C PRO A 596 13.08 16.40 -15.42
N VAL A 597 12.67 17.50 -14.79
CA VAL A 597 13.40 18.16 -13.70
C VAL A 597 13.54 17.25 -12.47
N ASP A 598 12.44 16.63 -12.05
CA ASP A 598 12.39 15.82 -10.84
C ASP A 598 12.56 14.33 -11.14
N SER A 599 12.02 13.85 -12.26
CA SER A 599 12.01 12.43 -12.61
C SER A 599 13.35 11.93 -13.14
N ILE A 600 14.11 12.77 -13.85
CA ILE A 600 15.46 12.46 -14.34
C ILE A 600 16.49 13.28 -13.56
N GLY A 601 16.29 14.60 -13.53
CA GLY A 601 17.23 15.53 -12.90
C GLY A 601 17.31 15.42 -11.39
N GLY A 602 16.32 14.81 -10.73
CA GLY A 602 16.27 14.66 -9.27
C GLY A 602 16.33 15.98 -8.52
N ARG A 603 15.86 17.08 -9.14
CA ARG A 603 15.75 18.41 -8.51
C ARG A 603 14.31 18.72 -8.17
N ARG A 604 14.10 19.70 -7.30
CA ARG A 604 12.75 20.07 -6.86
C ARG A 604 12.12 21.02 -7.88
N ARG A 605 10.80 20.95 -7.99
CA ARG A 605 9.98 21.89 -8.74
C ARG A 605 8.90 22.52 -7.88
N THR A 606 8.41 23.66 -8.33
CA THR A 606 7.36 24.39 -7.63
C THR A 606 6.03 23.65 -7.72
N ALA A 607 5.65 23.10 -8.88
CA ALA A 607 4.35 22.45 -9.02
C ALA A 607 4.42 21.14 -9.81
N GLY A 608 3.76 20.12 -9.28
CA GLY A 608 3.31 18.93 -9.99
C GLY A 608 1.82 18.93 -10.23
N TYR A 609 1.27 17.76 -10.59
CA TYR A 609 -0.15 17.63 -10.83
C TYR A 609 -0.99 18.02 -9.61
N VAL A 610 -2.02 18.85 -9.83
CA VAL A 610 -2.85 19.43 -8.77
C VAL A 610 -3.53 18.38 -7.88
N GLY A 611 -3.88 17.21 -8.43
CA GLY A 611 -4.44 16.11 -7.64
C GLY A 611 -3.49 15.57 -6.57
N TRP A 612 -2.17 15.70 -6.77
CA TRP A 612 -1.18 15.29 -5.78
C TRP A 612 -1.15 16.22 -4.57
N PHE A 613 -1.40 17.52 -4.77
CA PHE A 613 -1.51 18.46 -3.66
C PHE A 613 -2.67 18.05 -2.74
N ALA A 614 -3.83 17.72 -3.33
CA ALA A 614 -4.98 17.23 -2.57
C ALA A 614 -4.70 15.90 -1.86
N SER A 615 -4.05 14.94 -2.52
CA SER A 615 -3.75 13.63 -1.91
C SER A 615 -2.66 13.69 -0.83
N HIS A 616 -1.75 14.65 -0.92
CA HIS A 616 -0.68 14.88 0.06
C HIS A 616 -1.05 15.93 1.12
N LEU A 617 -2.29 16.45 1.09
CA LEU A 617 -2.79 17.48 2.00
C LEU A 617 -1.95 18.78 1.97
N ILE A 618 -1.42 19.12 0.79
CA ILE A 618 -0.62 20.34 0.55
C ILE A 618 -1.53 21.44 0.05
N ALA A 619 -1.48 22.62 0.69
CA ALA A 619 -2.20 23.79 0.23
C ALA A 619 -1.49 24.46 -0.97
N ASP A 620 -2.26 24.89 -1.96
CA ASP A 620 -1.71 25.62 -3.11
C ASP A 620 -1.21 27.02 -2.71
N SER A 621 -1.81 27.66 -1.71
CA SER A 621 -1.35 28.94 -1.11
C SER A 621 -1.09 30.08 -2.12
N GLY A 622 -1.79 30.13 -3.26
CA GLY A 622 -1.57 31.11 -4.32
C GLY A 622 -0.38 30.80 -5.23
N ARG A 623 0.12 29.55 -5.20
CA ARG A 623 1.21 29.07 -6.05
C ARG A 623 0.82 29.09 -7.51
N ALA A 624 -0.42 28.73 -7.85
CA ALA A 624 -0.90 28.77 -9.23
C ALA A 624 -0.82 30.18 -9.84
N GLU A 625 -1.23 31.19 -9.07
CA GLU A 625 -1.18 32.59 -9.50
C GLU A 625 0.26 33.08 -9.66
N ARG A 626 1.16 32.77 -8.71
CA ARG A 626 2.58 33.12 -8.83
C ARG A 626 3.26 32.43 -10.02
N ILE A 627 2.96 31.16 -10.28
CA ILE A 627 3.49 30.46 -11.45
C ILE A 627 2.99 31.14 -12.74
N ARG A 628 1.72 31.53 -12.78
CA ARG A 628 1.18 32.31 -13.90
C ARG A 628 1.90 33.64 -14.05
N SER A 629 2.19 34.38 -12.97
CA SER A 629 2.97 35.63 -13.03
C SER A 629 4.39 35.40 -13.55
N VAL A 630 5.07 34.30 -13.20
CA VAL A 630 6.39 33.98 -13.76
C VAL A 630 6.35 33.88 -15.29
N TYR A 631 5.36 33.20 -15.86
CA TYR A 631 5.28 33.02 -17.31
C TYR A 631 4.58 34.18 -18.04
N CYS A 632 3.62 34.86 -17.42
CA CYS A 632 2.70 35.74 -18.13
C CYS A 632 2.68 37.18 -17.64
N ALA A 633 3.54 37.55 -16.68
CA ALA A 633 3.69 38.96 -16.33
C ALA A 633 4.20 39.76 -17.54
N PRO A 634 3.64 40.95 -17.80
CA PRO A 634 4.11 41.82 -18.87
C PRO A 634 5.50 42.38 -18.58
N ASP A 635 5.86 42.50 -17.30
CA ASP A 635 7.16 42.96 -16.80
C ASP A 635 8.02 41.78 -16.34
N SER A 636 9.23 41.66 -16.89
CA SER A 636 10.23 40.67 -16.48
C SER A 636 10.60 40.76 -15.00
N ARG A 637 10.52 41.96 -14.40
CA ARG A 637 10.80 42.12 -12.97
C ARG A 637 9.73 41.49 -12.09
N GLU A 638 8.45 41.64 -12.43
CA GLU A 638 7.35 40.98 -11.72
C GLU A 638 7.47 39.44 -11.82
N ALA A 639 7.84 38.94 -13.00
CA ALA A 639 8.12 37.52 -13.19
C ALA A 639 9.28 37.03 -12.32
N TYR A 640 10.37 37.79 -12.26
CA TYR A 640 11.53 37.48 -11.42
C TYR A 640 11.15 37.46 -9.94
N GLU A 641 10.45 38.49 -9.46
CA GLU A 641 10.00 38.58 -8.06
C GLU A 641 9.05 37.43 -7.70
N SER A 642 8.15 37.05 -8.61
CA SER A 642 7.27 35.89 -8.44
C SER A 642 8.04 34.57 -8.34
N ALA A 643 9.07 34.38 -9.17
CA ALA A 643 9.93 33.20 -9.12
C ALA A 643 10.73 33.14 -7.80
N VAL A 644 11.25 34.28 -7.33
CA VAL A 644 11.93 34.39 -6.03
C VAL A 644 10.99 34.07 -4.87
N GLN A 645 9.75 34.55 -4.90
CA GLN A 645 8.73 34.23 -3.87
C GLN A 645 8.37 32.74 -3.83
N LEU A 646 8.49 32.03 -4.96
CA LEU A 646 8.35 30.57 -5.02
C LEU A 646 9.60 29.83 -4.53
N GLY A 647 10.66 30.54 -4.14
CA GLY A 647 11.95 29.97 -3.76
C GLY A 647 12.69 29.33 -4.93
N ALA A 648 12.34 29.71 -6.17
CA ALA A 648 12.95 29.14 -7.37
C ALA A 648 14.34 29.72 -7.64
N THR A 649 15.18 28.91 -8.28
CA THR A 649 16.48 29.34 -8.83
C THR A 649 16.52 29.22 -10.35
N HIS A 650 15.58 28.46 -10.92
CA HIS A 650 15.46 28.26 -12.36
C HIS A 650 14.00 28.32 -12.80
N VAL A 651 13.78 28.61 -14.08
CA VAL A 651 12.50 28.48 -14.78
C VAL A 651 12.68 27.48 -15.91
N TYR A 652 11.82 26.47 -15.96
CA TYR A 652 11.80 25.46 -17.02
C TYR A 652 10.72 25.84 -18.04
N LEU A 653 11.01 25.80 -19.34
CA LEU A 653 10.05 26.11 -20.39
C LEU A 653 10.03 24.99 -21.44
N GLY A 654 9.11 24.03 -21.27
CA GLY A 654 8.86 22.93 -22.21
C GLY A 654 7.52 23.06 -22.93
N ALA A 655 7.07 21.95 -23.52
CA ALA A 655 5.80 21.91 -24.26
C ALA A 655 4.58 22.20 -23.35
N ASN A 656 4.56 21.61 -22.15
CA ASN A 656 3.47 21.82 -21.19
C ASN A 656 3.38 23.28 -20.76
N GLU A 657 4.50 23.91 -20.42
CA GLU A 657 4.52 25.33 -20.02
C GLU A 657 4.08 26.25 -21.16
N ARG A 658 4.49 25.98 -22.40
CA ARG A 658 4.05 26.78 -23.56
C ARG A 658 2.56 26.64 -23.85
N ASN A 659 2.01 25.44 -23.63
CA ASN A 659 0.59 25.17 -23.82
C ASN A 659 -0.27 25.83 -22.73
N ASP A 660 0.16 25.70 -21.46
CA ASP A 660 -0.56 26.26 -20.31
C ASP A 660 -0.41 27.78 -20.22
N TYR A 661 0.73 28.32 -20.68
CA TYR A 661 1.09 29.73 -20.62
C TYR A 661 1.61 30.25 -21.98
N PRO A 662 0.73 30.50 -22.97
CA PRO A 662 1.15 31.01 -24.29
C PRO A 662 1.91 32.36 -24.25
N CYS A 663 1.81 33.09 -23.14
CA CYS A 663 2.52 34.35 -22.87
C CYS A 663 3.98 34.19 -22.38
N ALA A 664 4.44 32.96 -22.10
CA ALA A 664 5.73 32.62 -21.48
C ALA A 664 6.96 33.33 -22.07
N MET A 665 6.94 33.61 -23.38
CA MET A 665 8.10 34.16 -24.08
C MET A 665 8.34 35.64 -23.83
N GLN A 666 7.41 36.39 -23.26
CA GLN A 666 7.59 37.83 -23.04
C GLN A 666 8.28 38.12 -21.70
N SER A 667 7.91 37.40 -20.64
CA SER A 667 8.40 37.64 -19.28
C SER A 667 9.86 37.22 -19.06
N LEU A 668 10.36 36.24 -19.82
CA LEU A 668 11.69 35.64 -19.62
C LEU A 668 12.78 36.23 -20.55
N ARG A 669 12.50 37.33 -21.26
CA ARG A 669 13.45 37.91 -22.26
C ARG A 669 14.60 38.70 -21.65
N ASP A 670 14.40 39.25 -20.45
CA ASP A 670 15.40 40.09 -19.80
C ASP A 670 16.59 39.23 -19.33
N ALA A 671 17.70 39.33 -20.05
CA ALA A 671 18.92 38.58 -19.79
C ALA A 671 19.61 38.98 -18.47
N ASP A 672 19.33 40.19 -17.95
CA ASP A 672 19.87 40.66 -16.66
C ASP A 672 19.15 39.99 -15.48
N LEU A 673 17.94 39.47 -15.70
CA LEU A 673 17.15 38.75 -14.69
C LEU A 673 17.17 37.24 -14.92
N PHE A 674 17.14 36.80 -16.18
CA PHE A 674 17.00 35.41 -16.60
C PHE A 674 18.08 35.04 -17.61
N ARG A 675 19.13 34.36 -17.14
CA ARG A 675 20.16 33.83 -18.04
C ARG A 675 19.72 32.49 -18.60
N LYS A 676 19.61 32.40 -19.92
CA LYS A 676 19.38 31.10 -20.57
C LYS A 676 20.58 30.17 -20.34
N ALA A 677 20.34 29.05 -19.68
CA ALA A 677 21.36 28.07 -19.29
C ALA A 677 21.34 26.81 -20.15
N TYR A 678 20.20 26.51 -20.78
CA TYR A 678 20.01 25.38 -21.68
C TYR A 678 18.98 25.73 -22.75
N GLU A 679 19.21 25.27 -23.98
CA GLU A 679 18.29 25.36 -25.10
C GLU A 679 18.53 24.18 -26.04
N GLN A 680 17.49 23.38 -26.27
CA GLN A 680 17.52 22.31 -27.26
C GLN A 680 16.10 21.94 -27.67
N ASP A 681 15.84 21.85 -28.98
CA ASP A 681 14.59 21.33 -29.56
C ASP A 681 13.30 21.91 -28.93
N GLY A 682 13.31 23.22 -28.64
CA GLY A 682 12.17 23.94 -28.07
C GLY A 682 12.03 23.87 -26.54
N VAL A 683 12.90 23.13 -25.85
CA VAL A 683 13.02 23.13 -24.39
C VAL A 683 14.09 24.12 -23.95
N GLU A 684 13.73 25.03 -23.06
CA GLU A 684 14.62 26.09 -22.55
C GLU A 684 14.66 26.05 -21.01
N ILE A 685 15.83 26.35 -20.43
CA ILE A 685 15.98 26.53 -18.98
C ILE A 685 16.66 27.87 -18.72
N PHE A 686 16.04 28.67 -17.86
CA PHE A 686 16.55 29.97 -17.44
C PHE A 686 17.02 29.90 -15.99
N GLN A 687 18.22 30.40 -15.71
CA GLN A 687 18.75 30.59 -14.36
C GLN A 687 18.48 32.02 -13.91
N LEU A 688 17.89 32.18 -12.72
CA LEU A 688 17.70 33.50 -12.11
C LEU A 688 19.07 34.12 -11.80
N GLN A 689 19.29 35.35 -12.24
CA GLN A 689 20.48 36.12 -11.89
C GLN A 689 20.31 36.75 -10.52
N THR A 690 21.24 36.50 -9.61
CA THR A 690 21.29 37.23 -8.35
C THR A 690 21.52 38.71 -8.66
N GLN A 691 20.49 39.54 -8.47
CA GLN A 691 20.69 40.98 -8.52
C GLN A 691 21.74 41.34 -7.48
N GLY A 692 22.91 41.79 -7.96
CA GLY A 692 23.95 42.32 -7.12
C GLY A 692 23.41 43.56 -6.42
N ASN A 693 22.91 43.40 -5.20
CA ASN A 693 22.90 44.49 -4.26
C ASN A 693 24.36 44.85 -4.03
N GLY A 694 24.86 45.82 -4.80
CA GLY A 694 26.12 46.49 -4.57
C GLY A 694 26.09 47.16 -3.20
N LYS A 695 26.34 46.37 -2.15
CA LYS A 695 26.87 46.74 -0.85
C LYS A 695 27.25 45.46 -0.10
N THR A 696 28.52 45.11 -0.30
CA THR A 696 29.42 44.33 0.58
C THR A 696 29.03 42.90 0.98
N ALA A 697 29.65 41.94 0.29
CA ALA A 697 30.35 40.82 0.94
C ALA A 697 31.41 40.27 -0.05
N ASN A 698 32.64 40.76 0.08
CA ASN A 698 33.80 40.14 -0.55
C ASN A 698 34.05 38.77 0.08
N GLY A 699 34.30 37.77 -0.77
CA GLY A 699 35.05 36.57 -0.42
C GLY A 699 34.28 35.27 -0.60
N LEU A 700 34.45 34.63 -1.76
CA LEU A 700 34.97 33.26 -1.91
C LEU A 700 34.71 32.73 -3.33
N GLY A 701 35.81 32.35 -4.01
CA GLY A 701 35.81 31.26 -4.98
C GLY A 701 35.59 31.63 -6.45
N SER A 702 36.59 32.20 -7.09
CA SER A 702 36.77 32.09 -8.54
C SER A 702 36.99 30.63 -8.93
N GLN A 703 36.15 30.10 -9.82
CA GLN A 703 36.48 28.91 -10.61
C GLN A 703 36.90 29.32 -12.04
N PRO A 704 37.76 28.53 -12.70
CA PRO A 704 38.44 28.93 -13.92
C PRO A 704 37.56 28.69 -15.16
N GLN A 705 37.48 29.71 -16.01
CA GLN A 705 36.97 29.59 -17.36
C GLN A 705 37.92 28.74 -18.21
N SER A 706 37.45 27.61 -18.72
CA SER A 706 38.10 26.93 -19.84
C SER A 706 37.69 27.62 -21.15
N GLN A 707 38.63 28.39 -21.69
CA GLN A 707 38.58 28.86 -23.08
C GLN A 707 38.80 27.65 -24.01
N ALA A 708 37.78 27.28 -24.78
CA ALA A 708 37.96 26.44 -25.95
C ALA A 708 38.30 27.35 -27.13
N GLN A 709 39.57 27.35 -27.53
CA GLN A 709 40.07 28.02 -28.72
C GLN A 709 39.57 27.32 -29.98
N ASN A 710 39.03 28.15 -30.86
CA ASN A 710 38.92 27.98 -32.30
C ASN A 710 40.24 27.44 -32.90
N ASN A 711 40.17 26.37 -33.69
CA ASN A 711 41.10 26.13 -34.78
C ASN A 711 40.36 25.37 -35.89
N GLY A 712 40.12 26.07 -36.99
CA GLY A 712 39.71 25.47 -38.25
C GLY A 712 40.92 24.87 -38.96
N ASN A 713 40.71 23.73 -39.60
CA ASN A 713 41.33 23.38 -40.87
C ASN A 713 40.46 22.31 -41.54
N GLY A 714 40.03 22.60 -42.78
CA GLY A 714 39.17 21.74 -43.57
C GLY A 714 39.91 20.64 -44.31
N THR A 715 39.14 19.65 -44.79
CA THR A 715 39.32 19.03 -46.12
C THR A 715 38.11 18.14 -46.45
N SER A 716 37.40 18.53 -47.51
CA SER A 716 36.74 17.77 -48.59
C SER A 716 36.34 16.29 -48.41
N GLY A 717 35.11 16.00 -48.82
CA GLY A 717 34.62 14.67 -49.26
C GLY A 717 33.11 14.54 -49.05
N LEU A 718 32.26 15.18 -49.86
CA LEU A 718 31.51 14.52 -50.95
C LEU A 718 30.97 13.13 -50.59
N GLU A 719 29.72 13.08 -50.11
CA GLU A 719 28.77 12.04 -50.51
C GLU A 719 27.34 12.53 -50.25
N SER A 720 26.53 12.47 -51.31
CA SER A 720 25.14 12.93 -51.38
C SER A 720 24.21 11.90 -50.72
N PRO A 721 23.18 12.29 -49.95
CA PRO A 721 22.14 11.36 -49.55
C PRO A 721 21.10 11.23 -50.68
N PRO A 722 20.54 10.02 -50.92
CA PRO A 722 19.48 9.84 -51.89
C PRO A 722 18.17 10.43 -51.35
N GLN A 723 17.46 11.10 -52.25
CA GLN A 723 16.05 11.44 -52.10
C GLN A 723 15.23 10.17 -51.92
N LEU A 724 14.44 10.09 -50.85
CA LEU A 724 13.26 9.25 -50.80
C LEU A 724 12.07 10.09 -50.32
N GLN A 725 11.21 10.40 -51.29
CA GLN A 725 9.85 10.84 -51.10
C GLN A 725 8.99 9.69 -50.56
N GLY A 726 8.01 10.04 -49.73
CA GLY A 726 6.69 9.39 -49.74
C GLY A 726 6.32 8.57 -48.50
N GLN A 727 5.24 9.01 -47.85
CA GLN A 727 4.27 8.20 -47.06
C GLN A 727 4.79 7.64 -45.72
N ASP A 728 4.17 7.79 -44.55
CA ASP A 728 2.78 8.05 -44.20
C ASP A 728 2.65 8.96 -42.97
N ARG A 729 1.70 9.90 -43.05
CA ARG A 729 1.19 10.64 -41.89
C ARG A 729 0.37 9.68 -41.03
N ALA A 730 0.94 9.22 -39.91
CA ALA A 730 0.13 8.74 -38.80
C ALA A 730 -0.45 9.96 -38.08
N SER A 731 -1.64 10.38 -38.53
CA SER A 731 -2.52 11.25 -37.76
C SER A 731 -2.75 10.63 -36.39
N ALA A 732 -2.28 11.31 -35.34
CA ALA A 732 -2.71 11.05 -33.98
C ALA A 732 -4.25 11.06 -33.94
N PRO A 733 -4.92 10.07 -33.32
CA PRO A 733 -6.35 10.16 -33.13
C PRO A 733 -6.63 11.28 -32.13
N GLY A 734 -7.00 12.44 -32.68
CA GLY A 734 -7.74 13.45 -31.97
C GLY A 734 -9.08 12.87 -31.52
N ASN A 735 -9.33 12.99 -30.23
CA ASN A 735 -10.60 12.90 -29.49
C ASN A 735 -10.43 12.08 -28.21
N LEU A 736 -9.75 12.68 -27.24
CA LEU A 736 -9.94 12.40 -25.82
C LEU A 736 -10.10 13.75 -25.08
N GLU A 737 -11.00 14.60 -25.58
CA GLU A 737 -11.71 15.53 -24.71
C GLU A 737 -12.73 14.73 -23.89
N SER A 738 -12.25 14.12 -22.81
CA SER A 738 -13.07 13.86 -21.65
C SER A 738 -12.15 13.90 -20.42
N SER A 739 -11.61 15.08 -20.15
CA SER A 739 -11.40 15.48 -18.76
C SER A 739 -12.76 15.33 -18.08
N PRO A 740 -12.95 14.42 -17.10
CA PRO A 740 -14.19 14.42 -16.37
C PRO A 740 -14.26 15.75 -15.63
N ALA A 741 -15.32 16.51 -15.91
CA ALA A 741 -15.68 17.73 -15.21
C ALA A 741 -15.85 17.41 -13.71
N PHE A 742 -14.75 17.49 -12.95
CA PHE A 742 -14.74 17.25 -11.50
C PHE A 742 -14.82 18.55 -10.68
N LEU A 743 -15.18 19.68 -11.31
CA LEU A 743 -15.28 20.98 -10.65
C LEU A 743 -16.64 21.65 -10.91
N SER A 744 -17.75 21.02 -10.51
CA SER A 744 -18.98 21.75 -10.21
C SER A 744 -19.95 20.89 -9.39
N GLY A 745 -19.75 20.86 -8.08
CA GLY A 745 -20.65 20.20 -7.14
C GLY A 745 -20.74 20.98 -5.83
N ASN A 746 -21.13 22.25 -5.88
CA ASN A 746 -21.51 23.01 -4.69
C ASN A 746 -22.87 22.49 -4.20
N VAL A 747 -22.84 21.46 -3.35
CA VAL A 747 -23.99 21.05 -2.55
C VAL A 747 -23.99 21.88 -1.27
N PHE A 748 -24.97 22.78 -1.13
CA PHE A 748 -25.28 23.44 0.13
C PHE A 748 -25.59 22.39 1.20
N LEU A 749 -24.69 22.24 2.17
CA LEU A 749 -24.96 21.49 3.40
C LEU A 749 -24.72 22.41 4.61
N SER A 750 -25.67 22.38 5.51
CA SER A 750 -25.66 23.01 6.84
C SER A 750 -24.33 22.82 7.57
N SER A 751 -23.95 23.84 8.34
CA SER A 751 -22.70 23.97 9.10
C SER A 751 -22.17 22.63 9.66
N PRO A 752 -20.88 22.29 9.41
CA PRO A 752 -20.31 21.02 9.86
C PRO A 752 -20.25 20.96 11.40
N PRO A 753 -20.40 19.77 11.99
CA PRO A 753 -20.21 19.56 13.43
C PRO A 753 -18.79 19.92 13.87
N THR A 754 -18.65 20.55 15.04
CA THR A 754 -17.34 20.95 15.57
C THR A 754 -16.46 19.72 15.88
N PRO A 755 -15.12 19.81 15.80
CA PRO A 755 -14.21 18.69 16.14
C PRO A 755 -14.49 18.06 17.51
N ALA A 756 -14.94 18.85 18.49
CA ALA A 756 -15.33 18.37 19.81
C ALA A 756 -16.59 17.47 19.78
N SER A 757 -17.55 17.77 18.91
CA SER A 757 -18.74 16.93 18.72
C SER A 757 -18.43 15.64 17.97
N MET A 758 -17.49 15.67 17.00
CA MET A 758 -16.99 14.48 16.30
C MET A 758 -16.17 13.57 17.23
N GLY A 759 -15.34 14.14 18.11
CA GLY A 759 -14.60 13.40 19.12
C GLY A 759 -15.52 12.69 20.13
N ARG A 760 -16.57 13.37 20.59
CA ARG A 760 -17.61 12.75 21.44
C ARG A 760 -18.36 11.65 20.69
N PHE A 761 -18.68 11.85 19.41
CA PHE A 761 -19.34 10.86 18.57
C PHE A 761 -18.51 9.56 18.43
N LEU A 762 -17.22 9.67 18.12
CA LEU A 762 -16.32 8.51 18.02
C LEU A 762 -16.13 7.80 19.36
N LEU A 763 -16.02 8.56 20.46
CA LEU A 763 -15.92 8.01 21.80
C LEU A 763 -17.20 7.26 22.20
N SER A 764 -18.39 7.81 21.89
CA SER A 764 -19.68 7.16 22.13
C SER A 764 -19.86 5.89 21.28
N ALA A 765 -19.45 5.89 20.01
CA ALA A 765 -19.48 4.71 19.16
C ALA A 765 -18.52 3.61 19.66
N PHE A 766 -17.32 4.00 20.11
CA PHE A 766 -16.37 3.10 20.75
C PHE A 766 -16.96 2.49 22.03
N PHE A 767 -17.53 3.29 22.94
CA PHE A 767 -18.17 2.75 24.13
C PHE A 767 -19.38 1.88 23.80
N ALA A 768 -20.22 2.24 22.83
CA ALA A 768 -21.37 1.43 22.43
C ALA A 768 -20.96 0.03 21.90
N LEU A 769 -19.82 -0.08 21.21
CA LEU A 769 -19.31 -1.34 20.67
C LEU A 769 -18.55 -2.18 21.70
N PHE A 770 -17.79 -1.55 22.61
CA PHE A 770 -16.88 -2.27 23.51
C PHE A 770 -17.38 -2.43 24.96
N LEU A 771 -18.24 -1.52 25.44
CA LEU A 771 -18.77 -1.56 26.81
C LEU A 771 -19.63 -2.80 27.09
N PRO A 772 -20.50 -3.29 26.16
CA PRO A 772 -21.27 -4.51 26.38
C PRO A 772 -20.36 -5.73 26.60
N GLY A 773 -19.28 -5.87 25.80
CA GLY A 773 -18.32 -6.96 25.96
C GLY A 773 -17.54 -6.88 27.27
N TYR A 774 -17.14 -5.68 27.70
CA TYR A 774 -16.47 -5.45 28.98
C TYR A 774 -17.38 -5.75 30.18
N LEU A 775 -18.64 -5.29 30.15
CA LEU A 775 -19.63 -5.58 31.18
C LEU A 775 -19.96 -7.07 31.25
N LEU A 776 -20.04 -7.76 30.11
CA LEU A 776 -20.23 -9.20 30.04
C LEU A 776 -19.03 -9.97 30.66
N ALA A 777 -17.80 -9.51 30.40
CA ALA A 777 -16.60 -10.09 31.01
C ALA A 777 -16.52 -9.86 32.52
N MET A 778 -16.96 -8.69 33.01
CA MET A 778 -17.07 -8.43 34.46
C MET A 778 -18.18 -9.28 35.10
N ALA A 779 -19.33 -9.43 34.45
CA ALA A 779 -20.40 -10.32 34.90
C ALA A 779 -19.90 -11.77 35.00
N ARG A 780 -19.12 -12.24 34.02
CA ARG A 780 -18.49 -13.58 34.00
C ARG A 780 -17.52 -13.80 35.17
N ARG A 781 -16.75 -12.78 35.57
CA ARG A 781 -15.89 -12.84 36.77
C ARG A 781 -16.73 -12.97 38.03
N ARG A 782 -17.75 -12.13 38.20
CA ARG A 782 -18.66 -12.17 39.35
C ARG A 782 -19.40 -13.49 39.45
N GLU A 783 -19.88 -14.03 38.33
CA GLU A 783 -20.58 -15.32 38.28
C GLU A 783 -19.63 -16.47 38.65
N LYS A 784 -18.38 -16.43 38.21
CA LYS A 784 -17.37 -17.43 38.57
C LYS A 784 -17.00 -17.38 40.06
N ASP A 785 -16.95 -16.17 40.64
CA ASP A 785 -16.70 -15.95 42.08
C ASP A 785 -17.92 -16.32 42.94
N LEU A 786 -19.14 -16.19 42.41
CA LEU A 786 -20.39 -16.60 43.06
C LEU A 786 -20.65 -18.11 42.97
N LEU A 787 -20.23 -18.75 41.88
CA LEU A 787 -20.43 -20.18 41.62
C LEU A 787 -19.24 -21.05 42.06
N SER A 788 -18.08 -20.47 42.41
CA SER A 788 -16.93 -21.22 42.92
C SER A 788 -17.20 -22.06 44.18
N PRO A 789 -18.15 -21.72 45.08
CA PRO A 789 -18.50 -22.59 46.20
C PRO A 789 -19.34 -23.81 45.81
N LEU A 790 -19.96 -23.84 44.62
CA LEU A 790 -21.00 -24.84 44.25
C LEU A 790 -20.47 -26.12 43.59
N GLY A 791 -19.20 -26.47 43.79
CA GLY A 791 -18.71 -27.85 43.58
C GLY A 791 -19.04 -28.52 42.24
N GLY A 792 -18.24 -28.23 41.20
CA GLY A 792 -17.87 -29.23 40.19
C GLY A 792 -18.88 -29.71 39.13
N LYS A 793 -20.15 -29.29 39.12
CA LYS A 793 -21.15 -29.82 38.15
C LYS A 793 -21.44 -28.98 36.90
N PHE A 794 -20.92 -27.76 36.76
CA PHE A 794 -21.27 -26.84 35.65
C PHE A 794 -20.14 -26.54 34.65
N GLY A 795 -19.30 -27.52 34.33
CA GLY A 795 -18.23 -27.36 33.34
C GLY A 795 -18.70 -26.96 31.92
N GLY A 796 -19.95 -27.28 31.55
CA GLY A 796 -20.50 -27.02 30.21
C GLY A 796 -20.98 -25.58 29.95
N VAL A 797 -21.23 -24.77 30.98
CA VAL A 797 -21.83 -23.43 30.81
C VAL A 797 -20.84 -22.45 30.14
N GLY A 798 -19.54 -22.60 30.42
CA GLY A 798 -18.50 -21.74 29.85
C GLY A 798 -18.33 -21.88 28.33
N GLU A 799 -18.50 -23.09 27.79
CA GLU A 799 -18.41 -23.37 26.35
C GLU A 799 -19.65 -22.87 25.60
N SER A 800 -20.85 -23.06 26.17
CA SER A 800 -22.11 -22.57 25.58
C SER A 800 -22.13 -21.04 25.44
N VAL A 801 -21.62 -20.30 26.43
CA VAL A 801 -21.59 -18.82 26.38
C VAL A 801 -20.58 -18.29 25.36
N SER A 802 -19.40 -18.92 25.22
CA SER A 802 -18.40 -18.56 24.20
C SER A 802 -18.97 -18.80 22.79
N ALA A 803 -19.62 -19.95 22.60
CA ALA A 803 -20.31 -20.31 21.37
C ALA A 803 -21.40 -19.29 20.98
N VAL A 804 -22.21 -18.82 21.94
CA VAL A 804 -23.25 -17.80 21.70
C VAL A 804 -22.65 -16.45 21.35
N PHE A 805 -21.59 -16.02 22.03
CA PHE A 805 -20.92 -14.76 21.74
C PHE A 805 -20.30 -14.72 20.34
N GLU A 806 -19.69 -15.82 19.90
CA GLU A 806 -19.14 -15.94 18.55
C GLU A 806 -20.24 -15.90 17.48
N SER A 807 -21.37 -16.58 17.71
CA SER A 807 -22.53 -16.48 16.83
C SER A 807 -23.13 -15.07 16.81
N LEU A 808 -23.16 -14.39 17.96
CA LEU A 808 -23.63 -13.00 18.06
C LEU A 808 -22.74 -12.04 17.27
N ILE A 809 -21.41 -12.18 17.33
CA ILE A 809 -20.50 -11.36 16.51
C ILE A 809 -20.75 -11.57 15.02
N ILE A 810 -20.89 -12.82 14.57
CA ILE A 810 -21.16 -13.13 13.15
C ILE A 810 -22.49 -12.50 12.72
N SER A 811 -23.55 -12.65 13.54
CA SER A 811 -24.85 -12.05 13.29
C SER A 811 -24.81 -10.53 13.30
N LEU A 812 -24.08 -9.90 14.22
CA LEU A 812 -23.90 -8.45 14.29
C LEU A 812 -23.12 -7.91 13.08
N CYS A 813 -22.14 -8.66 12.57
CA CYS A 813 -21.42 -8.29 11.35
C CYS A 813 -22.33 -8.33 10.12
N LEU A 814 -23.09 -9.43 9.96
CA LEU A 814 -24.09 -9.57 8.89
C LEU A 814 -25.18 -8.50 9.00
N PHE A 815 -25.61 -8.20 10.23
CA PHE A 815 -26.61 -7.17 10.49
C PHE A 815 -26.06 -5.77 10.24
N GLY A 816 -24.81 -5.48 10.60
CA GLY A 816 -24.14 -4.21 10.28
C GLY A 816 -24.10 -3.97 8.76
N LEU A 817 -23.79 -4.99 7.97
CA LEU A 817 -23.83 -4.94 6.51
C LEU A 817 -25.25 -4.68 5.98
N ALA A 818 -26.26 -5.34 6.56
CA ALA A 818 -27.67 -5.15 6.17
C ALA A 818 -28.22 -3.78 6.60
N ALA A 819 -27.86 -3.31 7.80
CA ALA A 819 -28.29 -2.04 8.37
C ALA A 819 -27.72 -0.85 7.60
N VAL A 820 -26.47 -0.93 7.11
CA VAL A 820 -25.92 0.05 6.18
C VAL A 820 -26.83 0.16 4.94
N GLY A 821 -27.18 -0.96 4.31
CA GLY A 821 -28.11 -0.96 3.17
C GLY A 821 -29.50 -0.37 3.50
N LEU A 822 -30.07 -0.71 4.65
CA LEU A 822 -31.39 -0.25 5.09
C LEU A 822 -31.41 1.25 5.43
N VAL A 823 -30.36 1.76 6.08
CA VAL A 823 -30.22 3.17 6.46
C VAL A 823 -30.16 4.07 5.22
N PHE A 824 -29.44 3.66 4.17
CA PHE A 824 -29.42 4.36 2.89
C PHE A 824 -30.75 4.29 2.13
N THR A 825 -31.55 3.27 2.40
CA THR A 825 -32.88 3.11 1.79
C THR A 825 -33.91 4.08 2.38
N ILE A 826 -33.81 4.36 3.69
CA ILE A 826 -34.86 5.08 4.43
C ILE A 826 -34.53 6.59 4.60
N GLY A 827 -33.30 7.01 4.26
CA GLY A 827 -32.92 8.43 4.34
C GLY A 827 -32.89 8.98 5.78
N LEU A 828 -32.55 8.14 6.76
CA LEU A 828 -32.56 8.51 8.17
C LEU A 828 -31.44 9.49 8.52
N SER A 829 -31.74 10.48 9.37
CA SER A 829 -30.75 11.42 9.88
C SER A 829 -29.74 10.73 10.83
N PRO A 830 -28.49 11.22 10.97
CA PRO A 830 -27.47 10.60 11.83
C PRO A 830 -27.90 10.31 13.29
N PRO A 831 -28.66 11.18 13.98
CA PRO A 831 -29.21 10.86 15.30
C PRO A 831 -30.20 9.69 15.28
N SER A 832 -31.03 9.60 14.24
CA SER A 832 -31.99 8.52 14.06
C SER A 832 -31.31 7.16 13.83
N ILE A 833 -30.14 7.16 13.17
CA ILE A 833 -29.32 5.95 12.98
C ILE A 833 -28.81 5.41 14.32
N LEU A 834 -28.29 6.28 15.18
CA LEU A 834 -27.81 5.91 16.52
C LEU A 834 -28.93 5.38 17.41
N ILE A 835 -30.10 6.03 17.37
CA ILE A 835 -31.27 5.58 18.12
C ILE A 835 -31.74 4.21 17.59
N ALA A 836 -31.79 4.01 16.27
CA ALA A 836 -32.16 2.72 15.70
C ALA A 836 -31.18 1.61 16.10
N VAL A 837 -29.87 1.84 15.98
CA VAL A 837 -28.84 0.87 16.39
C VAL A 837 -28.88 0.60 17.90
N ALA A 838 -29.11 1.63 18.73
CA ALA A 838 -29.25 1.46 20.17
C ALA A 838 -30.50 0.65 20.55
N LEU A 839 -31.66 0.98 19.98
CA LEU A 839 -32.91 0.25 20.19
C LEU A 839 -32.83 -1.20 19.70
N LEU A 840 -32.14 -1.44 18.58
CA LEU A 840 -31.92 -2.79 18.05
C LEU A 840 -30.95 -3.61 18.90
N ASN A 841 -29.90 -2.99 19.46
CA ASN A 841 -29.03 -3.64 20.45
C ASN A 841 -29.78 -3.97 21.74
N ILE A 842 -30.65 -3.06 22.20
CA ILE A 842 -31.53 -3.29 23.35
C ILE A 842 -32.52 -4.43 23.07
N ALA A 843 -33.16 -4.45 21.90
CA ALA A 843 -34.07 -5.52 21.50
C ALA A 843 -33.35 -6.88 21.37
N SER A 844 -32.15 -6.89 20.79
CA SER A 844 -31.30 -8.10 20.72
C SER A 844 -30.89 -8.60 22.10
N TRP A 845 -30.66 -7.69 23.05
CA TRP A 845 -30.39 -8.03 24.45
C TRP A 845 -31.62 -8.60 25.17
N PHE A 846 -32.82 -8.08 24.92
CA PHE A 846 -34.06 -8.65 25.46
C PHE A 846 -34.37 -10.04 24.89
N LEU A 847 -34.23 -10.22 23.57
CA LEU A 847 -34.38 -11.52 22.92
C LEU A 847 -33.34 -12.54 23.43
N TRP A 848 -32.10 -12.08 23.66
CA TRP A 848 -31.05 -12.87 24.31
C TRP A 848 -31.42 -13.29 25.73
N ARG A 849 -31.95 -12.35 26.53
CA ARG A 849 -32.38 -12.62 27.91
C ARG A 849 -33.52 -13.64 27.98
N GLU A 850 -34.51 -13.54 27.08
CA GLU A 850 -35.59 -14.53 27.01
C GLU A 850 -35.11 -15.90 26.53
N SER A 851 -34.16 -15.97 25.60
CA SER A 851 -33.61 -17.25 25.14
C SER A 851 -32.67 -17.96 26.14
N LEU A 852 -32.24 -17.25 27.19
CA LEU A 852 -31.44 -17.78 28.30
C LEU A 852 -32.27 -18.21 29.50
N GLN A 853 -33.50 -17.71 29.62
CA GLN A 853 -34.50 -18.17 30.59
C GLN A 853 -35.18 -19.44 30.07
#